data_AF-A0A1Q6V5V9-F1
#
_entry.id   AF-A0A1Q6V5V9-F1
#
_cell.length_a   1.000
_cell.length_b   1.000
_cell.length_c   1.000
_cell.angle_alpha   90.00
_cell.angle_beta   90.00
_cell.angle_gamma   90.00
#
_symmetry.space_group_name_H-M   'P 1'
#
loop_
_entity.id
_entity.type
_entity.pdbx_description
1 polymer ?
#
loop_
_entity_poly.entity_id
_entity_poly.type
_entity_poly.pdbx_seq_one_letter_code
_entity_poly.pdbx_strand_id
1 'polypeptide(L)'
;MTMETSISSHHRNKRYHFPLATYDSEHFGPLFAVSDEGSAGETIVNAAYASAKAKALWPIDPVSLGVALDGERMTSAGEVPIGPPEYEDLSDAAAGRLLLTTNVGVRVNTRLTQQLPEFAVTEKSANDKQWLDNVLAAFEPFVHTPDGQPRPLTVRLSVDPKAPIKSLKGVVTKLQAGRKEGKMGPAEIHRLSVLVAFEDRITDDEIGVIERIMKLAVDAGIRELAIDGDLREPARRRLEIQSLLNILDPEHLRRLLRLSRQLGVRLTYRYHLDVETAARTIWTGLHTARTNGFSAGKYGLMPMTLEEQGAVIEMITGWTTDWTAIPAFYVDTPLLTAEDVYDDTRCKDAAKLWLKTARGAGAKIVLFDSPDRVNPRRLIRQPNVANDIGVLTFADIEEILAYAKELGISILWSGGITSRQAFELAKRKVFGIFSTSSTAAKIAVTAAFEADPRLPAENEPTDFGVRRIHAIIQGGFLSAAVSNRGKGLAKSIADASERLLAAEQDQAQSSVELNNLNVELLRGWQLLSEVRTRQNSSIPNRVTVPVPADAVRVFRGKKRVKRSEFIEKLGTVFMPMTVQMQRLFGLKAYLPAILPETKSEGMPDEIALVFYQTQGAYHEAKRCVGGRSYSELHQLLFDMKASKSSFPEMFTGEVQPDKPYHLFPKSVDWQIGSARLYAGTRRSKLKETGFLKRLGQVATDLQKAPGSLDGVIFCATNEWVVWWEHSSERTPEPNTRFDEIAVEVFSPVARRVQVRGNLLRPYSGLTLNTRGDFLNTQFQRV
;
A
#
# COMPACT_ATOMS: atom_id res chain seq x y z
N MET A 1 22.73 8.34 39.48
CA MET A 1 22.71 6.86 39.58
C MET A 1 21.44 6.53 40.34
N THR A 2 20.42 5.88 39.78
CA THR A 2 20.40 4.71 38.90
C THR A 2 19.42 4.90 37.74
N MET A 3 19.87 4.50 36.55
CA MET A 3 19.14 4.55 35.28
C MET A 3 18.00 3.54 35.25
N GLU A 4 16.77 4.02 35.02
CA GLU A 4 15.70 3.20 34.44
C GLU A 4 16.00 2.99 32.96
N THR A 5 16.53 1.81 32.63
CA THR A 5 16.69 1.36 31.26
C THR A 5 15.37 0.79 30.78
N SER A 6 14.56 1.64 30.14
CA SER A 6 13.49 1.23 29.22
C SER A 6 14.12 0.47 28.06
N ILE A 7 14.11 -0.87 28.15
CA ILE A 7 14.46 -1.74 27.03
C ILE A 7 13.18 -1.97 26.23
N SER A 8 12.92 -1.03 25.32
CA SER A 8 12.03 -1.22 24.17
C SER A 8 12.53 -2.41 23.34
N SER A 9 11.95 -3.58 23.58
CA SER A 9 12.16 -4.78 22.76
C SER A 9 10.91 -5.06 21.93
N HIS A 10 10.52 -4.11 21.09
CA HIS A 10 9.54 -4.37 20.03
C HIS A 10 10.26 -4.83 18.77
N HIS A 11 10.76 -6.07 18.79
CA HIS A 11 10.93 -6.81 17.55
C HIS A 11 9.53 -7.14 17.00
N ARG A 12 8.93 -6.19 16.28
CA ARG A 12 7.73 -6.41 15.45
C ARG A 12 8.09 -7.48 14.42
N ASN A 13 7.73 -8.72 14.72
CA ASN A 13 7.77 -9.85 13.79
C ASN A 13 7.10 -9.44 12.47
N LYS A 14 7.80 -9.70 11.35
CA LYS A 14 7.41 -9.41 9.95
C LYS A 14 5.89 -9.32 9.76
N ARG A 15 5.35 -8.09 9.82
CA ARG A 15 4.01 -7.79 9.33
C ARG A 15 4.03 -8.07 7.82
N TYR A 16 3.01 -8.73 7.29
CA TYR A 16 2.85 -8.97 5.86
C TYR A 16 2.87 -7.63 5.11
N HIS A 17 4.03 -7.23 4.58
CA HIS A 17 4.16 -6.04 3.75
C HIS A 17 3.57 -6.38 2.39
N PHE A 18 2.41 -5.81 2.07
CA PHE A 18 1.90 -5.79 0.70
C PHE A 18 2.47 -4.56 0.01
N PRO A 19 3.36 -4.71 -0.98
CA PRO A 19 3.83 -3.58 -1.76
C PRO A 19 2.65 -2.98 -2.52
N LEU A 20 2.43 -1.67 -2.42
CA LEU A 20 1.33 -1.00 -3.13
C LEU A 20 1.42 -1.19 -4.66
N ALA A 21 2.62 -1.43 -5.18
CA ALA A 21 2.89 -1.82 -6.57
C ALA A 21 2.10 -3.04 -7.09
N THR A 22 1.54 -3.87 -6.21
CA THR A 22 0.74 -5.04 -6.60
C THR A 22 -0.77 -4.80 -6.56
N TYR A 23 -1.22 -3.58 -6.28
CA TYR A 23 -2.65 -3.24 -6.27
C TYR A 23 -3.24 -3.35 -7.68
N ASP A 24 -4.41 -3.98 -7.78
CA ASP A 24 -5.10 -4.22 -9.05
C ASP A 24 -6.26 -3.24 -9.23
N SER A 25 -5.95 -2.05 -9.76
CA SER A 25 -6.93 -0.99 -9.97
C SER A 25 -7.95 -1.30 -11.06
N GLU A 26 -7.63 -2.21 -11.99
CA GLU A 26 -8.56 -2.62 -13.06
C GLU A 26 -9.73 -3.42 -12.49
N HIS A 27 -9.48 -4.22 -11.45
CA HIS A 27 -10.51 -5.05 -10.81
C HIS A 27 -11.11 -4.42 -9.57
N PHE A 28 -10.32 -3.70 -8.78
CA PHE A 28 -10.76 -3.10 -7.53
C PHE A 28 -11.11 -1.61 -7.66
N GLY A 29 -10.98 -1.03 -8.84
CA GLY A 29 -11.13 0.40 -9.05
C GLY A 29 -9.95 1.20 -8.49
N PRO A 30 -9.98 2.54 -8.61
CA PRO A 30 -8.90 3.37 -8.08
C PRO A 30 -8.68 3.17 -6.59
N LEU A 31 -7.42 3.11 -6.17
CA LEU A 31 -7.06 3.24 -4.75
C LEU A 31 -7.54 4.60 -4.24
N PHE A 32 -8.25 4.64 -3.12
CA PHE A 32 -8.67 5.88 -2.47
C PHE A 32 -7.84 6.14 -1.23
N ALA A 33 -7.05 7.21 -1.24
CA ALA A 33 -6.25 7.62 -0.09
C ALA A 33 -6.88 8.85 0.59
N VAL A 34 -6.91 8.81 1.93
CA VAL A 34 -7.39 9.90 2.78
C VAL A 34 -6.27 10.28 3.71
N SER A 35 -5.86 11.55 3.68
CA SER A 35 -4.80 12.02 4.56
C SER A 35 -5.29 12.30 5.97
N ASP A 36 -4.44 11.98 6.94
CA ASP A 36 -4.65 12.19 8.36
C ASP A 36 -3.31 12.17 9.09
N GLU A 37 -3.19 12.94 10.16
CA GLU A 37 -2.02 12.94 11.06
C GLU A 37 -2.16 11.93 12.20
N GLY A 38 -3.32 11.29 12.37
CA GLY A 38 -3.59 10.27 13.39
C GLY A 38 -4.90 10.48 14.15
N SER A 39 -5.48 11.68 14.07
CA SER A 39 -6.68 12.05 14.85
C SER A 39 -7.96 11.36 14.35
N ALA A 40 -8.11 11.18 13.04
CA ALA A 40 -9.31 10.61 12.42
C ALA A 40 -9.12 9.20 11.85
N GLY A 41 -7.99 8.54 12.14
CA GLY A 41 -7.66 7.21 11.61
C GLY A 41 -8.78 6.18 11.79
N GLU A 42 -9.38 6.07 12.98
CA GLU A 42 -10.50 5.14 13.23
C GLU A 42 -11.76 5.50 12.42
N THR A 43 -12.06 6.79 12.30
CA THR A 43 -13.17 7.31 11.51
C THR A 43 -13.04 6.90 10.04
N ILE A 44 -11.85 7.06 9.47
CA ILE A 44 -11.56 6.66 8.08
C ILE A 44 -11.73 5.16 7.88
N VAL A 45 -11.22 4.35 8.82
CA VAL A 45 -11.35 2.88 8.74
C VAL A 45 -12.82 2.46 8.84
N ASN A 46 -13.59 3.03 9.76
CA ASN A 46 -15.00 2.69 9.93
C ASN A 46 -15.82 3.08 8.68
N ALA A 47 -15.57 4.27 8.13
CA ALA A 47 -16.17 4.75 6.89
C ALA A 47 -15.85 3.83 5.69
N ALA A 48 -14.60 3.39 5.56
CA ALA A 48 -14.18 2.49 4.48
C ALA A 48 -14.90 1.13 4.56
N TYR A 49 -15.03 0.55 5.76
CA TYR A 49 -15.72 -0.73 5.96
C TYR A 49 -17.25 -0.63 5.92
N ALA A 50 -17.82 0.56 6.02
CA ALA A 50 -19.25 0.81 5.82
C ALA A 50 -19.65 0.87 4.33
N SER A 51 -18.67 0.93 3.42
CA SER A 51 -18.87 1.09 1.97
C SER A 51 -19.60 -0.08 1.30
N ALA A 52 -20.22 0.20 0.16
CA ALA A 52 -20.84 -0.82 -0.69
C ALA A 52 -19.85 -1.91 -1.13
N LYS A 53 -18.61 -1.53 -1.50
CA LYS A 53 -17.53 -2.46 -1.85
C LYS A 53 -17.21 -3.43 -0.72
N ALA A 54 -17.04 -2.94 0.51
CA ALA A 54 -16.76 -3.77 1.67
C ALA A 54 -17.89 -4.77 1.97
N LYS A 55 -19.15 -4.36 1.77
CA LYS A 55 -20.33 -5.23 1.91
C LYS A 55 -20.41 -6.28 0.80
N ALA A 56 -20.14 -5.89 -0.45
CA ALA A 56 -20.24 -6.76 -1.61
C ALA A 56 -19.18 -7.86 -1.63
N LEU A 57 -17.95 -7.52 -1.22
CA LEU A 57 -16.80 -8.42 -1.31
C LEU A 57 -16.45 -9.07 0.04
N TRP A 58 -17.36 -9.08 1.00
CA TRP A 58 -17.10 -9.63 2.33
C TRP A 58 -16.86 -11.15 2.30
N PRO A 59 -15.82 -11.70 2.98
CA PRO A 59 -14.77 -10.98 3.72
C PRO A 59 -13.79 -10.28 2.79
N ILE A 60 -13.55 -8.99 3.03
CA ILE A 60 -12.66 -8.16 2.23
C ILE A 60 -11.33 -7.94 2.95
N ASP A 61 -10.22 -8.06 2.22
CA ASP A 61 -8.89 -7.70 2.70
C ASP A 61 -8.54 -6.24 2.34
N PRO A 62 -7.54 -5.62 3.00
CA PRO A 62 -7.19 -4.20 2.76
C PRO A 62 -6.79 -3.89 1.32
N VAL A 63 -6.13 -4.83 0.62
CA VAL A 63 -5.73 -4.65 -0.77
C VAL A 63 -6.96 -4.64 -1.66
N SER A 64 -7.86 -5.61 -1.50
CA SER A 64 -9.12 -5.63 -2.27
C SER A 64 -10.03 -4.45 -1.94
N LEU A 65 -10.03 -3.96 -0.70
CA LEU A 65 -10.79 -2.76 -0.28
C LEU A 65 -10.29 -1.51 -1.01
N GLY A 66 -8.97 -1.39 -1.19
CA GLY A 66 -8.38 -0.30 -1.97
C GLY A 66 -8.56 1.07 -1.32
N VAL A 67 -8.59 1.13 0.02
CA VAL A 67 -8.57 2.38 0.77
C VAL A 67 -7.26 2.46 1.57
N ALA A 68 -6.57 3.58 1.46
CA ALA A 68 -5.34 3.87 2.17
C ALA A 68 -5.55 5.02 3.17
N LEU A 69 -4.96 4.86 4.34
CA LEU A 69 -4.76 5.93 5.30
C LEU A 69 -3.40 6.56 5.02
N ASP A 70 -3.40 7.82 4.62
CA ASP A 70 -2.20 8.52 4.19
C ASP A 70 -1.70 9.43 5.32
N GLY A 71 -0.57 9.06 5.91
CA GLY A 71 0.03 9.80 7.01
C GLY A 71 0.58 11.13 6.53
N GLU A 72 0.00 12.22 7.01
CA GLU A 72 0.34 13.57 6.55
C GLU A 72 0.06 14.62 7.62
N ARG A 73 0.96 15.60 7.76
CA ARG A 73 0.70 16.81 8.53
C ARG A 73 0.50 18.00 7.60
N MET A 74 -0.57 18.77 7.82
CA MET A 74 -0.91 19.91 6.98
C MET A 74 -0.68 21.25 7.67
N THR A 75 0.37 21.95 7.26
CA THR A 75 0.70 23.30 7.75
C THR A 75 0.24 24.39 6.77
N SER A 76 0.36 25.65 7.16
CA SER A 76 0.11 26.80 6.28
C SER A 76 1.04 26.83 5.06
N ALA A 77 2.23 26.22 5.17
CA ALA A 77 3.21 26.10 4.10
C ALA A 77 2.98 24.89 3.17
N GLY A 78 2.04 24.01 3.50
CA GLY A 78 1.79 22.77 2.76
C GLY A 78 2.03 21.51 3.59
N GLU A 79 2.25 20.41 2.87
CA GLU A 79 2.46 19.08 3.43
C GLU A 79 3.82 18.99 4.12
N VAL A 80 3.86 18.49 5.35
CA VAL A 80 5.11 18.25 6.10
C VAL A 80 5.18 16.80 6.60
N PRO A 81 6.40 16.28 6.87
CA PRO A 81 6.57 14.90 7.34
C PRO A 81 5.86 14.63 8.67
N ILE A 82 5.35 13.41 8.82
CA ILE A 82 4.86 12.87 10.08
C ILE A 82 6.01 12.35 10.96
N GLY A 83 5.81 12.33 12.28
CA GLY A 83 6.77 11.88 13.27
C GLY A 83 6.43 10.52 13.88
N PRO A 84 7.26 10.03 14.84
CA PRO A 84 7.03 8.75 15.51
C PRO A 84 5.64 8.59 16.16
N PRO A 85 5.06 9.59 16.86
CA PRO A 85 3.72 9.47 17.41
C PRO A 85 2.65 9.24 16.33
N GLU A 86 2.69 10.04 15.26
CA GLU A 86 1.75 9.92 14.15
C GLU A 86 1.89 8.57 13.43
N TYR A 87 3.12 8.05 13.27
CA TYR A 87 3.35 6.71 12.74
C TYR A 87 2.67 5.63 13.59
N GLU A 88 2.70 5.75 14.92
CA GLU A 88 2.06 4.82 15.86
C GLU A 88 0.54 4.91 15.77
N ASP A 89 -0.01 6.11 15.91
CA ASP A 89 -1.45 6.39 15.88
C ASP A 89 -2.10 5.86 14.59
N LEU A 90 -1.49 6.13 13.43
CA LEU A 90 -1.99 5.67 12.14
C LEU A 90 -1.89 4.14 11.99
N SER A 91 -0.79 3.54 12.47
CA SER A 91 -0.59 2.08 12.43
C SER A 91 -1.62 1.36 13.28
N ASP A 92 -1.91 1.91 14.46
CA ASP A 92 -2.85 1.35 15.43
C ASP A 92 -4.29 1.55 14.99
N ALA A 93 -4.64 2.73 14.47
CA ALA A 93 -5.95 2.98 13.88
C ALA A 93 -6.24 2.02 12.71
N ALA A 94 -5.28 1.90 11.77
CA ALA A 94 -5.41 0.98 10.65
C ALA A 94 -5.51 -0.47 11.14
N ALA A 95 -4.68 -0.89 12.10
CA ALA A 95 -4.64 -2.26 12.64
C ALA A 95 -4.60 -3.35 11.54
N GLY A 96 -3.91 -3.08 10.42
CA GLY A 96 -3.86 -3.96 9.26
C GLY A 96 -5.19 -4.08 8.48
N ARG A 97 -6.16 -3.20 8.70
CA ARG A 97 -7.46 -3.14 8.01
C ARG A 97 -7.45 -2.26 6.76
N LEU A 98 -6.54 -1.28 6.71
CA LEU A 98 -6.29 -0.40 5.57
C LEU A 98 -4.81 -0.44 5.17
N LEU A 99 -4.54 -0.03 3.94
CA LEU A 99 -3.18 0.26 3.49
C LEU A 99 -2.69 1.55 4.13
N LEU A 100 -1.38 1.68 4.32
CA LEU A 100 -0.76 2.87 4.91
C LEU A 100 0.21 3.48 3.90
N THR A 101 0.09 4.78 3.63
CA THR A 101 1.01 5.55 2.78
C THR A 101 1.43 6.82 3.51
N THR A 102 2.53 7.46 3.11
CA THR A 102 2.92 8.76 3.68
C THR A 102 3.81 9.54 2.73
N ASN A 103 3.88 10.86 2.93
CA ASN A 103 4.86 11.75 2.30
C ASN A 103 6.11 11.84 3.20
N VAL A 104 7.27 11.43 2.69
CA VAL A 104 8.56 11.57 3.41
C VAL A 104 9.31 12.85 3.05
N GLY A 105 8.72 13.65 2.15
CA GLY A 105 9.20 14.97 1.78
C GLY A 105 8.65 15.40 0.44
N VAL A 106 8.01 16.57 0.39
CA VAL A 106 7.62 17.21 -0.87
C VAL A 106 8.85 17.76 -1.61
N ARG A 107 9.89 18.10 -0.85
CA ARG A 107 11.09 18.80 -1.30
C ARG A 107 12.33 18.08 -0.80
N VAL A 108 13.41 18.14 -1.58
CA VAL A 108 14.66 17.51 -1.20
C VAL A 108 15.49 18.46 -0.35
N ASN A 109 16.00 17.97 0.78
CA ASN A 109 17.12 18.63 1.44
C ASN A 109 18.37 18.42 0.59
N THR A 110 18.72 19.44 -0.18
CA THR A 110 19.88 19.40 -1.06
C THR A 110 21.14 19.72 -0.28
N ARG A 111 22.19 18.93 -0.52
CA ARG A 111 23.56 19.31 -0.14
C ARG A 111 24.28 19.73 -1.41
N LEU A 112 24.87 20.92 -1.38
CA LEU A 112 25.73 21.38 -2.46
C LEU A 112 27.13 20.82 -2.25
N THR A 113 27.82 20.50 -3.34
CA THR A 113 29.25 20.19 -3.29
C THR A 113 30.03 21.41 -2.82
N GLN A 114 31.29 21.22 -2.43
CA GLN A 114 32.20 22.36 -2.29
C GLN A 114 32.23 23.17 -3.58
N GLN A 115 32.42 24.47 -3.42
CA GLN A 115 32.61 25.39 -4.53
C GLN A 115 33.81 24.93 -5.37
N LEU A 116 33.63 24.89 -6.68
CA LEU A 116 34.72 24.60 -7.60
C LEU A 116 35.79 25.71 -7.54
N PRO A 117 37.07 25.42 -7.83
CA PRO A 117 38.09 26.45 -7.88
C PRO A 117 37.74 27.53 -8.91
N GLU A 118 37.73 28.78 -8.48
CA GLU A 118 37.32 29.94 -9.26
C GLU A 118 38.45 30.96 -9.34
N PHE A 119 38.74 31.43 -10.55
CA PHE A 119 39.80 32.41 -10.81
C PHE A 119 39.24 33.56 -11.63
N ALA A 120 39.31 34.78 -11.10
CA ALA A 120 38.88 35.98 -11.80
C ALA A 120 39.75 36.23 -13.04
N VAL A 121 39.09 36.42 -14.19
CA VAL A 121 39.75 36.70 -15.47
C VAL A 121 39.65 38.19 -15.78
N THR A 122 40.76 38.75 -16.21
CA THR A 122 40.87 40.11 -16.76
C THR A 122 41.60 40.06 -18.11
N GLU A 123 41.60 41.17 -18.86
CA GLU A 123 42.38 41.33 -20.09
C GLU A 123 43.89 41.06 -19.90
N LYS A 124 44.41 41.22 -18.67
CA LYS A 124 45.83 40.96 -18.35
C LYS A 124 46.12 39.49 -18.01
N SER A 125 45.11 38.69 -17.65
CA SER A 125 45.29 37.32 -17.15
C SER A 125 46.03 36.43 -18.15
N ALA A 126 45.89 36.68 -19.46
CA ALA A 126 46.63 35.91 -20.46
C ALA A 126 48.14 36.08 -20.30
N ASN A 127 48.65 37.23 -19.86
CA ASN A 127 50.10 37.48 -19.74
C ASN A 127 50.61 37.48 -18.30
N ASP A 128 49.73 37.16 -17.34
CA ASP A 128 50.09 37.02 -15.94
C ASP A 128 50.52 35.58 -15.65
N LYS A 129 51.84 35.37 -15.57
CA LYS A 129 52.41 34.04 -15.31
C LYS A 129 51.99 33.50 -13.94
N GLN A 130 51.98 34.34 -12.90
CA GLN A 130 51.62 33.91 -11.55
C GLN A 130 50.16 33.43 -11.51
N TRP A 131 49.27 34.17 -12.17
CA TRP A 131 47.87 33.79 -12.28
C TRP A 131 47.70 32.45 -13.02
N LEU A 132 48.37 32.25 -14.16
CA LEU A 132 48.31 31.00 -14.92
C LEU A 132 48.85 29.80 -14.11
N ASP A 133 49.97 29.98 -13.40
CA ASP A 133 50.57 28.96 -12.55
C ASP A 133 49.62 28.57 -11.40
N ASN A 134 48.93 29.55 -10.80
CA ASN A 134 47.92 29.29 -9.75
C ASN A 134 46.72 28.49 -10.29
N VAL A 135 46.24 28.78 -11.50
CA VAL A 135 45.15 28.03 -12.13
C VAL A 135 45.56 26.57 -12.39
N LEU A 136 46.77 26.36 -12.92
CA LEU A 136 47.30 25.03 -13.19
C LEU A 136 47.53 24.24 -11.89
N ALA A 137 48.03 24.91 -10.84
CA ALA A 137 48.25 24.30 -9.52
C ALA A 137 46.95 23.75 -8.89
N ALA A 138 45.78 24.30 -9.22
CA ALA A 138 44.50 23.77 -8.73
C ALA A 138 44.21 22.35 -9.24
N PHE A 139 44.75 21.95 -10.40
CA PHE A 139 44.60 20.60 -10.94
C PHE A 139 45.60 19.60 -10.34
N GLU A 140 46.70 20.06 -9.76
CA GLU A 140 47.81 19.21 -9.30
C GLU A 140 47.34 18.06 -8.38
N PRO A 141 46.51 18.27 -7.34
CA PRO A 141 46.04 17.19 -6.46
C PRO A 141 45.10 16.19 -7.16
N PHE A 142 44.52 16.60 -8.30
CA PHE A 142 43.59 15.80 -9.09
C PHE A 142 44.29 15.09 -10.25
N VAL A 143 45.46 15.56 -10.69
CA VAL A 143 46.36 14.83 -11.61
C VAL A 143 47.12 13.74 -10.84
N HIS A 144 47.70 14.10 -9.70
CA HIS A 144 48.59 13.25 -8.90
C HIS A 144 47.86 12.68 -7.69
N THR A 145 46.93 11.77 -7.94
CA THR A 145 46.15 11.12 -6.89
C THR A 145 46.90 9.93 -6.28
N PRO A 146 46.56 9.49 -5.06
CA PRO A 146 47.24 8.37 -4.40
C PRO A 146 47.19 7.04 -5.17
N ASP A 147 46.18 6.84 -6.01
CA ASP A 147 45.99 5.65 -6.86
C ASP A 147 46.58 5.82 -8.27
N GLY A 148 47.21 6.97 -8.55
CA GLY A 148 47.76 7.31 -9.86
C GLY A 148 46.72 7.50 -10.96
N GLN A 149 45.43 7.59 -10.62
CA GLN A 149 44.32 7.79 -11.55
C GLN A 149 43.73 9.19 -11.43
N PRO A 150 43.86 10.05 -12.46
CA PRO A 150 43.35 11.41 -12.41
C PRO A 150 41.86 11.47 -12.03
N ARG A 151 41.49 12.39 -11.14
CA ARG A 151 40.12 12.57 -10.67
C ARG A 151 39.45 13.76 -11.36
N PRO A 152 38.14 13.71 -11.65
CA PRO A 152 37.48 14.82 -12.32
C PRO A 152 37.58 16.13 -11.53
N LEU A 153 37.93 17.22 -12.23
CA LEU A 153 37.87 18.58 -11.70
C LEU A 153 37.46 19.55 -12.80
N THR A 154 36.54 20.45 -12.47
CA THR A 154 36.25 21.62 -13.31
C THR A 154 36.79 22.86 -12.61
N VAL A 155 37.60 23.66 -13.33
CA VAL A 155 38.05 24.98 -12.88
C VAL A 155 37.26 26.07 -13.60
N ARG A 156 36.85 27.08 -12.85
CA ARG A 156 36.01 28.17 -13.34
C ARG A 156 36.80 29.45 -13.56
N LEU A 157 36.63 29.99 -14.76
CA LEU A 157 37.12 31.28 -15.17
C LEU A 157 36.01 32.30 -14.89
N SER A 158 36.14 33.04 -13.80
CA SER A 158 35.13 34.02 -13.37
C SER A 158 35.28 35.31 -14.17
N VAL A 159 34.25 35.62 -14.96
CA VAL A 159 34.17 36.82 -15.79
C VAL A 159 33.23 37.80 -15.11
N ASP A 160 33.74 38.99 -14.81
CA ASP A 160 32.91 40.09 -14.33
C ASP A 160 31.94 40.53 -15.45
N PRO A 161 30.60 40.48 -15.24
CA PRO A 161 29.62 40.84 -16.25
C PRO A 161 29.70 42.32 -16.69
N LYS A 162 30.31 43.20 -15.87
CA LYS A 162 30.50 44.63 -16.15
C LYS A 162 31.86 44.92 -16.81
N ALA A 163 32.79 43.95 -16.81
CA ALA A 163 34.13 44.15 -17.33
C ALA A 163 34.18 44.05 -18.88
N PRO A 164 35.04 44.83 -19.57
CA PRO A 164 35.12 44.86 -21.02
C PRO A 164 35.98 43.71 -21.59
N ILE A 165 35.68 42.45 -21.22
CA ILE A 165 36.41 41.28 -21.73
C ILE A 165 36.03 41.04 -23.20
N LYS A 166 37.01 41.17 -24.10
CA LYS A 166 36.81 41.00 -25.55
C LYS A 166 37.07 39.57 -26.04
N SER A 167 37.89 38.80 -25.34
CA SER A 167 38.19 37.41 -25.71
C SER A 167 38.76 36.62 -24.54
N LEU A 168 38.38 35.34 -24.44
CA LEU A 168 38.98 34.38 -23.51
C LEU A 168 40.04 33.48 -24.17
N LYS A 169 40.19 33.56 -25.51
CA LYS A 169 41.00 32.62 -26.30
C LYS A 169 42.47 32.62 -25.92
N GLY A 170 43.04 33.79 -25.62
CA GLY A 170 44.43 33.92 -25.18
C GLY A 170 44.71 33.19 -23.87
N VAL A 171 43.82 33.35 -22.88
CA VAL A 171 43.90 32.66 -21.58
C VAL A 171 43.79 31.15 -21.77
N VAL A 172 42.75 30.69 -22.48
CA VAL A 172 42.51 29.25 -22.69
C VAL A 172 43.66 28.60 -23.45
N THR A 173 44.21 29.25 -24.47
CA THR A 173 45.35 28.71 -25.23
C THR A 173 46.55 28.41 -24.33
N LYS A 174 46.85 29.29 -23.37
CA LYS A 174 47.97 29.10 -22.43
C LYS A 174 47.68 28.01 -21.40
N LEU A 175 46.46 27.93 -20.89
CA LEU A 175 46.07 26.83 -20.00
C LEU A 175 46.13 25.47 -20.72
N GLN A 176 45.73 25.41 -21.99
CA GLN A 176 45.85 24.19 -22.81
C GLN A 176 47.30 23.83 -23.13
N ALA A 177 48.24 24.78 -23.13
CA ALA A 177 49.67 24.47 -23.19
C ALA A 177 50.12 23.72 -21.92
N GLY A 178 49.65 24.12 -20.74
CA GLY A 178 49.89 23.42 -19.48
C GLY A 178 49.40 21.97 -19.47
N ARG A 179 48.31 21.66 -20.18
CA ARG A 179 47.87 20.28 -20.42
C ARG A 179 48.91 19.45 -21.19
N LYS A 180 49.55 20.02 -22.22
CA LYS A 180 50.63 19.32 -22.96
C LYS A 180 51.87 19.09 -22.10
N GLU A 181 52.08 19.93 -21.09
CA GLU A 181 53.15 19.81 -20.10
C GLU A 181 52.82 18.84 -18.95
N GLY A 182 51.64 18.21 -18.96
CA GLY A 182 51.22 17.27 -17.91
C GLY A 182 50.64 17.90 -16.64
N LYS A 183 50.55 19.23 -16.57
CA LYS A 183 50.00 19.97 -15.40
C LYS A 183 48.46 19.89 -15.31
N MET A 184 47.82 19.38 -16.36
CA MET A 184 46.38 19.11 -16.38
C MET A 184 46.15 17.76 -17.06
N GLY A 185 45.23 16.97 -16.50
CA GLY A 185 44.72 15.75 -17.13
C GLY A 185 43.91 16.00 -18.41
N PRO A 186 43.43 14.92 -19.05
CA PRO A 186 42.64 14.95 -20.28
C PRO A 186 41.41 15.86 -20.21
N ALA A 187 40.95 16.38 -21.34
CA ALA A 187 39.78 17.27 -21.44
C ALA A 187 38.48 16.65 -20.89
N GLU A 188 38.37 15.33 -20.96
CA GLU A 188 37.20 14.60 -20.50
C GLU A 188 37.08 14.60 -18.97
N ILE A 189 38.22 14.67 -18.27
CA ILE A 189 38.38 14.55 -16.82
C ILE A 189 38.59 15.93 -16.18
N HIS A 190 39.51 16.72 -16.72
CA HIS A 190 39.80 18.08 -16.26
C HIS A 190 39.20 19.11 -17.22
N ARG A 191 38.27 19.92 -16.72
CA ARG A 191 37.49 20.84 -17.57
C ARG A 191 37.72 22.29 -17.17
N LEU A 192 37.57 23.17 -18.15
CA LEU A 192 37.44 24.60 -17.95
C LEU A 192 35.97 24.97 -18.15
N SER A 193 35.47 25.87 -17.32
CA SER A 193 34.11 26.41 -17.36
C SER A 193 34.19 27.92 -17.16
N VAL A 194 33.24 28.68 -17.73
CA VAL A 194 33.14 30.12 -17.45
C VAL A 194 32.11 30.32 -16.35
N LEU A 195 32.38 31.22 -15.40
CA LEU A 195 31.41 31.66 -14.39
C LEU A 195 31.04 33.11 -14.63
N VAL A 196 29.74 33.40 -14.61
CA VAL A 196 29.21 34.76 -14.55
C VAL A 196 28.37 34.87 -13.30
N ALA A 197 28.79 35.71 -12.35
CA ALA A 197 28.10 35.93 -11.09
C ALA A 197 27.63 37.38 -11.01
N PHE A 198 26.35 37.56 -10.70
CA PHE A 198 25.73 38.86 -10.45
C PHE A 198 25.64 39.11 -8.95
N GLU A 199 25.86 40.35 -8.52
CA GLU A 199 25.77 40.75 -7.10
C GLU A 199 24.32 40.74 -6.60
N ASP A 200 23.38 41.00 -7.50
CA ASP A 200 21.94 41.12 -7.24
C ASP A 200 21.13 40.15 -8.13
N ARG A 201 19.81 40.35 -8.18
CA ARG A 201 18.92 39.61 -9.07
C ARG A 201 19.25 39.92 -10.52
N ILE A 202 19.28 38.87 -11.34
CA ILE A 202 19.53 38.99 -12.78
C ILE A 202 18.34 39.70 -13.44
N THR A 203 18.63 40.82 -14.08
CA THR A 203 17.68 41.66 -14.82
C THR A 203 17.58 41.26 -16.29
N ASP A 204 16.53 41.75 -16.98
CA ASP A 204 16.28 41.47 -18.40
C ASP A 204 17.45 41.93 -19.29
N ASP A 205 18.05 43.09 -18.97
CA ASP A 205 19.20 43.65 -19.71
C ASP A 205 20.47 42.79 -19.51
N GLU A 206 20.60 42.12 -18.37
CA GLU A 206 21.74 41.25 -18.06
C GLU A 206 21.67 39.90 -18.78
N ILE A 207 20.50 39.49 -19.29
CA ILE A 207 20.39 38.30 -20.15
C ILE A 207 21.26 38.45 -21.40
N GLY A 208 21.28 39.64 -22.00
CA GLY A 208 22.13 39.93 -23.14
C GLY A 208 23.63 39.85 -22.81
N VAL A 209 24.01 40.13 -21.55
CA VAL A 209 25.39 39.98 -21.07
C VAL A 209 25.77 38.51 -21.02
N ILE A 210 24.90 37.66 -20.46
CA ILE A 210 25.09 36.21 -20.37
C ILE A 210 25.25 35.61 -21.77
N GLU A 211 24.41 35.99 -22.73
CA GLU A 211 24.49 35.51 -24.12
C GLU A 211 25.82 35.88 -24.79
N ARG A 212 26.32 37.10 -24.57
CA ARG A 212 27.62 37.54 -25.09
C ARG A 212 28.75 36.71 -24.48
N ILE A 213 28.76 36.53 -23.16
CA ILE A 213 29.81 35.76 -22.48
C ILE A 213 29.77 34.29 -22.90
N MET A 214 28.59 33.71 -23.12
CA MET A 214 28.42 32.36 -23.65
C MET A 214 29.12 32.20 -25.02
N LYS A 215 28.96 33.18 -25.93
CA LYS A 215 29.64 33.18 -27.23
C LYS A 215 31.16 33.31 -27.07
N LEU A 216 31.63 34.18 -26.18
CA LEU A 216 33.06 34.32 -25.87
C LEU A 216 33.67 33.03 -25.32
N ALA A 217 32.93 32.27 -24.50
CA ALA A 217 33.35 30.98 -24.00
C ALA A 217 33.55 29.97 -25.15
N VAL A 218 32.58 29.90 -26.08
CA VAL A 218 32.64 29.03 -27.27
C VAL A 218 33.81 29.38 -28.16
N ASP A 219 34.01 30.66 -28.45
CA ASP A 219 35.11 31.16 -29.29
C ASP A 219 36.48 30.83 -28.70
N ALA A 220 36.55 30.68 -27.38
CA ALA A 220 37.73 30.24 -26.65
C ALA A 220 37.84 28.71 -26.50
N GLY A 221 36.85 27.94 -26.95
CA GLY A 221 36.82 26.48 -26.88
C GLY A 221 36.28 25.90 -25.57
N ILE A 222 35.65 26.71 -24.72
CA ILE A 222 35.00 26.28 -23.48
C ILE A 222 33.56 25.85 -23.77
N ARG A 223 33.15 24.72 -23.19
CA ARG A 223 31.84 24.07 -23.45
C ARG A 223 30.91 24.05 -22.25
N GLU A 224 31.19 24.84 -21.22
CA GLU A 224 30.34 24.99 -20.04
C GLU A 224 30.32 26.46 -19.55
N LEU A 225 29.14 26.94 -19.18
CA LEU A 225 28.90 28.25 -18.56
C LEU A 225 28.05 28.06 -17.30
N ALA A 226 28.59 28.49 -16.17
CA ALA A 226 27.89 28.57 -14.89
C ALA A 226 27.38 29.99 -14.64
N ILE A 227 26.20 30.11 -14.04
CA ILE A 227 25.58 31.39 -13.67
C ILE A 227 25.29 31.41 -12.16
N ASP A 228 25.47 32.58 -11.54
CA ASP A 228 25.05 32.85 -10.17
C ASP A 228 24.35 34.20 -10.05
N GLY A 229 23.48 34.33 -9.06
CA GLY A 229 22.75 35.56 -8.76
C GLY A 229 21.76 35.35 -7.62
N ASP A 230 21.12 36.44 -7.20
CA ASP A 230 20.20 36.40 -6.08
C ASP A 230 18.89 35.65 -6.40
N LEU A 231 18.36 34.93 -5.42
CA LEU A 231 17.07 34.24 -5.56
C LEU A 231 15.95 35.22 -5.93
N ARG A 232 15.14 34.82 -6.91
CA ARG A 232 13.90 35.50 -7.28
C ARG A 232 12.89 35.44 -6.14
N GLU A 233 12.00 36.41 -6.07
CA GLU A 233 11.03 36.49 -4.97
C GLU A 233 10.12 35.25 -4.84
N PRO A 234 9.58 34.68 -5.94
CA PRO A 234 8.81 33.45 -5.85
C PRO A 234 9.62 32.27 -5.31
N ALA A 235 10.92 32.20 -5.66
CA ALA A 235 11.83 31.19 -5.14
C ALA A 235 12.08 31.40 -3.64
N ARG A 236 12.41 32.63 -3.19
CA ARG A 236 12.61 32.95 -1.76
C ARG A 236 11.41 32.56 -0.88
N ARG A 237 10.19 32.83 -1.34
CA ARG A 237 8.96 32.48 -0.60
C ARG A 237 8.67 30.97 -0.57
N ARG A 238 9.22 30.21 -1.52
CA ARG A 238 9.00 28.77 -1.66
C ARG A 238 10.13 27.98 -1.01
N LEU A 239 11.34 28.12 -1.51
CA LEU A 239 12.54 27.35 -1.18
C LEU A 239 13.76 28.24 -1.35
N GLU A 240 14.55 28.41 -0.29
CA GLU A 240 15.87 29.03 -0.37
C GLU A 240 16.94 28.10 -0.99
N ILE A 241 16.52 27.21 -1.91
CA ILE A 241 17.44 26.33 -2.64
C ILE A 241 17.88 27.04 -3.91
N GLN A 242 19.18 27.13 -4.12
CA GLN A 242 19.75 27.77 -5.29
C GLN A 242 19.72 26.83 -6.51
N SER A 243 19.22 27.33 -7.65
CA SER A 243 19.17 26.61 -8.93
C SER A 243 18.93 27.60 -10.07
N LEU A 244 19.15 27.19 -11.33
CA LEU A 244 18.89 28.04 -12.50
C LEU A 244 17.43 28.54 -12.55
N LEU A 245 16.45 27.68 -12.24
CA LEU A 245 15.03 28.05 -12.19
C LEU A 245 14.69 29.06 -11.07
N ASN A 246 15.52 29.13 -10.04
CA ASN A 246 15.29 29.97 -8.89
C ASN A 246 15.97 31.34 -8.99
N ILE A 247 16.97 31.48 -9.87
CA ILE A 247 17.66 32.76 -10.15
C ILE A 247 17.22 33.39 -11.48
N LEU A 248 16.64 32.62 -12.41
CA LEU A 248 16.15 33.11 -13.71
C LEU A 248 14.64 32.86 -13.87
N ASP A 249 13.98 33.70 -14.66
CA ASP A 249 12.61 33.44 -15.10
C ASP A 249 12.55 32.29 -16.13
N PRO A 250 11.50 31.42 -16.14
CA PRO A 250 11.35 30.37 -17.14
C PRO A 250 11.54 30.85 -18.58
N GLU A 251 11.09 32.06 -18.93
CA GLU A 251 11.29 32.61 -20.28
C GLU A 251 12.77 32.90 -20.58
N HIS A 252 13.44 33.59 -19.66
CA HIS A 252 14.88 33.89 -19.79
C HIS A 252 15.74 32.64 -19.80
N LEU A 253 15.45 31.68 -18.91
CA LEU A 253 16.17 30.42 -18.86
C LEU A 253 15.97 29.62 -20.15
N ARG A 254 14.74 29.57 -20.68
CA ARG A 254 14.45 28.92 -21.97
C ARG A 254 15.22 29.59 -23.13
N ARG A 255 15.28 30.93 -23.15
CA ARG A 255 16.06 31.68 -24.14
C ARG A 255 17.55 31.30 -24.07
N LEU A 256 18.12 31.28 -22.87
CA LEU A 256 19.53 30.93 -22.66
C LEU A 256 19.82 29.46 -23.00
N LEU A 257 18.95 28.52 -22.64
CA LEU A 257 19.11 27.09 -22.97
C LEU A 257 19.02 26.84 -24.48
N ARG A 258 18.13 27.53 -25.21
CA ARG A 258 18.07 27.46 -26.68
C ARG A 258 19.39 27.88 -27.32
N LEU A 259 19.97 28.99 -26.84
CA LEU A 259 21.28 29.45 -27.32
C LEU A 259 22.39 28.47 -26.94
N SER A 260 22.39 27.99 -25.70
CA SER A 260 23.34 27.00 -25.19
C SER A 260 23.34 25.74 -26.06
N ARG A 261 22.18 25.24 -26.46
CA ARG A 261 22.04 24.11 -27.39
C ARG A 261 22.56 24.42 -28.79
N GLN A 262 22.22 25.59 -29.34
CA GLN A 262 22.71 26.02 -30.67
C GLN A 262 24.24 26.12 -30.73
N LEU A 263 24.86 26.53 -29.61
CA LEU A 263 26.30 26.71 -29.50
C LEU A 263 27.03 25.44 -29.00
N GLY A 264 26.30 24.43 -28.54
CA GLY A 264 26.88 23.24 -27.90
C GLY A 264 27.65 23.57 -26.61
N VAL A 265 27.07 24.42 -25.76
CA VAL A 265 27.60 24.78 -24.43
C VAL A 265 26.63 24.29 -23.37
N ARG A 266 27.11 23.66 -22.30
CA ARG A 266 26.28 23.32 -21.15
C ARG A 266 26.06 24.53 -20.27
N LEU A 267 24.79 24.86 -19.99
CA LEU A 267 24.43 25.87 -19.00
C LEU A 267 24.20 25.20 -17.64
N THR A 268 24.79 25.75 -16.58
CA THR A 268 24.65 25.18 -15.22
C THR A 268 24.57 26.27 -14.16
N TYR A 269 24.16 25.89 -12.96
CA TYR A 269 24.21 26.77 -11.80
C TYR A 269 25.62 26.75 -11.17
N ARG A 270 26.00 27.80 -10.43
CA ARG A 270 27.28 27.87 -9.73
C ARG A 270 27.50 26.70 -8.78
N TYR A 271 26.51 26.17 -8.09
CA TYR A 271 26.76 25.03 -7.21
C TYR A 271 26.25 23.74 -7.84
N HIS A 272 27.01 22.65 -7.63
CA HIS A 272 26.58 21.32 -8.05
C HIS A 272 25.84 20.64 -6.90
N LEU A 273 24.79 19.92 -7.27
CA LEU A 273 24.03 19.12 -6.34
C LEU A 273 24.71 17.77 -6.08
N ASP A 274 24.83 17.40 -4.81
CA ASP A 274 25.16 16.02 -4.43
C ASP A 274 23.89 15.16 -4.46
N VAL A 275 23.65 14.53 -5.61
CA VAL A 275 22.50 13.65 -5.86
C VAL A 275 22.48 12.43 -4.93
N GLU A 276 23.65 11.94 -4.49
CA GLU A 276 23.72 10.78 -3.61
C GLU A 276 23.28 11.14 -2.18
N THR A 277 23.75 12.27 -1.66
CA THR A 277 23.29 12.77 -0.35
C THR A 277 21.78 13.04 -0.36
N ALA A 278 21.26 13.61 -1.45
CA ALA A 278 19.83 13.78 -1.65
C ALA A 278 19.07 12.45 -1.58
N ALA A 279 19.51 11.44 -2.35
CA ALA A 279 18.91 10.12 -2.34
C ALA A 279 18.95 9.45 -0.96
N ARG A 280 20.08 9.54 -0.26
CA ARG A 280 20.24 8.99 1.10
C ARG A 280 19.29 9.63 2.10
N THR A 281 19.11 10.95 2.02
CA THR A 281 18.17 11.67 2.89
C THR A 281 16.75 11.18 2.69
N ILE A 282 16.30 11.07 1.44
CA ILE A 282 14.97 10.54 1.10
C ILE A 282 14.83 9.10 1.60
N TRP A 283 15.86 8.27 1.35
CA TRP A 283 15.88 6.88 1.78
C TRP A 283 15.68 6.74 3.29
N THR A 284 16.24 7.63 4.13
CA THR A 284 16.01 7.56 5.59
C THR A 284 14.54 7.69 5.97
N GLY A 285 13.81 8.62 5.33
CA GLY A 285 12.38 8.79 5.54
C GLY A 285 11.59 7.59 5.03
N LEU A 286 11.89 7.11 3.82
CA LEU A 286 11.26 5.92 3.23
C LEU A 286 11.49 4.67 4.11
N HIS A 287 12.71 4.48 4.60
CA HIS A 287 13.06 3.39 5.49
C HIS A 287 12.28 3.47 6.80
N THR A 288 12.16 4.67 7.38
CA THR A 288 11.37 4.91 8.59
C THR A 288 9.91 4.53 8.38
N ALA A 289 9.27 5.01 7.31
CA ALA A 289 7.89 4.66 6.97
C ALA A 289 7.72 3.14 6.82
N ARG A 290 8.61 2.50 6.06
CA ARG A 290 8.63 1.04 5.88
C ARG A 290 8.71 0.31 7.23
N THR A 291 9.63 0.69 8.11
CA THR A 291 9.80 0.02 9.42
C THR A 291 8.60 0.20 10.35
N ASN A 292 7.79 1.25 10.16
CA ASN A 292 6.53 1.48 10.88
C ASN A 292 5.32 0.76 10.25
N GLY A 293 5.53 -0.07 9.23
CA GLY A 293 4.49 -0.91 8.63
C GLY A 293 3.73 -0.25 7.48
N PHE A 294 4.24 0.86 6.94
CA PHE A 294 3.61 1.52 5.79
C PHE A 294 3.84 0.70 4.52
N SER A 295 2.86 0.70 3.62
CA SER A 295 2.86 -0.02 2.34
C SER A 295 3.62 0.74 1.25
N ALA A 296 3.69 2.06 1.35
CA ALA A 296 4.43 2.92 0.43
C ALA A 296 4.85 4.26 1.06
N GLY A 297 5.83 4.91 0.44
CA GLY A 297 6.26 6.26 0.79
C GLY A 297 6.49 7.10 -0.47
N LYS A 298 6.02 8.33 -0.41
CA LYS A 298 6.05 9.31 -1.50
C LYS A 298 7.15 10.34 -1.26
N TYR A 299 7.85 10.75 -2.30
CA TYR A 299 8.91 11.74 -2.22
C TYR A 299 8.96 12.63 -3.46
N GLY A 300 9.15 13.93 -3.25
CA GLY A 300 9.39 14.91 -4.31
C GLY A 300 10.86 15.17 -4.54
N LEU A 301 11.19 15.62 -5.75
CA LEU A 301 12.56 15.84 -6.19
C LEU A 301 12.86 17.29 -6.59
N MET A 302 11.99 18.23 -6.23
CA MET A 302 12.23 19.63 -6.55
C MET A 302 13.33 20.24 -5.68
N PRO A 303 14.17 21.13 -6.24
CA PRO A 303 14.12 21.72 -7.59
C PRO A 303 15.11 21.08 -8.61
N MET A 304 15.37 19.78 -8.53
CA MET A 304 16.36 19.09 -9.38
C MET A 304 16.01 19.15 -10.87
N THR A 305 17.04 19.11 -11.73
CA THR A 305 16.82 18.88 -13.17
C THR A 305 16.32 17.46 -13.42
N LEU A 306 15.68 17.21 -14.56
CA LEU A 306 15.16 15.89 -14.91
C LEU A 306 16.22 14.78 -14.83
N GLU A 307 17.45 15.07 -15.23
CA GLU A 307 18.58 14.12 -15.20
C GLU A 307 18.98 13.78 -13.76
N GLU A 308 19.03 14.79 -12.88
CA GLU A 308 19.28 14.60 -11.45
C GLU A 308 18.15 13.82 -10.79
N GLN A 309 16.90 14.11 -11.14
CA GLN A 309 15.72 13.35 -10.69
C GLN A 309 15.83 11.88 -11.09
N GLY A 310 16.20 11.59 -12.34
CA GLY A 310 16.42 10.23 -12.84
C GLY A 310 17.45 9.45 -12.02
N ALA A 311 18.61 10.06 -11.75
CA ALA A 311 19.66 9.44 -10.94
C ALA A 311 19.20 9.12 -9.51
N VAL A 312 18.45 10.04 -8.88
CA VAL A 312 17.91 9.82 -7.53
C VAL A 312 16.87 8.70 -7.51
N ILE A 313 15.97 8.66 -8.50
CA ILE A 313 14.97 7.59 -8.63
C ILE A 313 15.64 6.23 -8.79
N GLU A 314 16.70 6.15 -9.60
CA GLU A 314 17.44 4.91 -9.85
C GLU A 314 18.08 4.37 -8.55
N MET A 315 18.76 5.24 -7.80
CA MET A 315 19.35 4.87 -6.51
C MET A 315 18.30 4.39 -5.51
N ILE A 316 17.22 5.14 -5.32
CA ILE A 316 16.14 4.81 -4.38
C ILE A 316 15.48 3.49 -4.77
N THR A 317 15.18 3.31 -6.05
CA THR A 317 14.56 2.07 -6.55
C THR A 317 15.48 0.87 -6.32
N GLY A 318 16.79 1.05 -6.52
CA GLY A 318 17.80 0.03 -6.21
C GLY A 318 17.84 -0.34 -4.72
N TRP A 319 17.63 0.62 -3.81
CA TRP A 319 17.61 0.39 -2.36
C TRP A 319 16.27 -0.09 -1.79
N THR A 320 15.18 -0.04 -2.57
CA THR A 320 13.81 -0.31 -2.09
C THR A 320 13.08 -1.41 -2.88
N THR A 321 13.81 -2.35 -3.48
CA THR A 321 13.29 -3.39 -4.39
C THR A 321 12.08 -4.21 -3.90
N ASP A 322 11.93 -4.42 -2.59
CA ASP A 322 10.85 -5.19 -1.97
C ASP A 322 9.75 -4.32 -1.33
N TRP A 323 9.77 -3.01 -1.58
CA TRP A 323 8.83 -2.03 -1.03
C TRP A 323 8.46 -0.98 -2.09
N THR A 324 7.44 -0.15 -1.84
CA THR A 324 6.97 0.84 -2.83
C THR A 324 7.43 2.24 -2.47
N ALA A 325 8.48 2.72 -3.14
CA ALA A 325 8.87 4.12 -3.16
C ALA A 325 8.22 4.83 -4.37
N ILE A 326 7.63 6.00 -4.16
CA ILE A 326 6.80 6.70 -5.16
C ILE A 326 7.39 8.09 -5.40
N PRO A 327 8.14 8.32 -6.50
CA PRO A 327 8.54 9.66 -6.87
C PRO A 327 7.33 10.47 -7.34
N ALA A 328 7.33 11.76 -6.99
CA ALA A 328 6.27 12.70 -7.34
C ALA A 328 6.69 13.69 -8.44
N PHE A 329 5.79 13.89 -9.40
CA PHE A 329 5.81 14.94 -10.40
C PHE A 329 4.83 16.04 -10.01
N TYR A 330 5.29 17.29 -9.98
CA TYR A 330 4.45 18.42 -9.59
C TYR A 330 4.07 19.25 -10.81
N VAL A 331 2.76 19.34 -11.07
CA VAL A 331 2.24 20.02 -12.27
C VAL A 331 2.31 21.55 -12.16
N ASP A 332 2.47 22.06 -10.96
CA ASP A 332 2.53 23.50 -10.64
C ASP A 332 3.95 24.07 -10.63
N THR A 333 4.95 23.22 -10.90
CA THR A 333 6.35 23.66 -10.96
C THR A 333 6.97 23.32 -12.32
N PRO A 334 7.69 24.26 -12.97
CA PRO A 334 8.33 23.98 -14.25
C PRO A 334 9.34 22.82 -14.15
N LEU A 335 9.32 21.96 -15.17
CA LEU A 335 10.34 20.90 -15.32
C LEU A 335 11.55 21.46 -16.06
N LEU A 336 12.70 21.46 -15.40
CA LEU A 336 14.00 21.82 -15.99
C LEU A 336 14.71 20.57 -16.49
N THR A 337 15.23 20.64 -17.71
CA THR A 337 16.17 19.66 -18.28
C THR A 337 17.50 20.36 -18.56
N ALA A 338 18.51 19.62 -19.01
CA ALA A 338 19.75 20.23 -19.48
C ALA A 338 19.58 21.17 -20.70
N GLU A 339 18.44 21.10 -21.42
CA GLU A 339 18.26 21.78 -22.71
C GLU A 339 16.99 22.63 -22.85
N ASP A 340 16.01 22.48 -21.97
CA ASP A 340 14.71 23.17 -22.06
C ASP A 340 14.04 23.31 -20.68
N VAL A 341 13.09 24.25 -20.61
CA VAL A 341 12.18 24.46 -19.48
C VAL A 341 10.74 24.28 -19.95
N TYR A 342 10.04 23.35 -19.31
CA TYR A 342 8.63 23.09 -19.54
C TYR A 342 7.81 23.73 -18.43
N ASP A 343 7.04 24.76 -18.78
CA ASP A 343 6.11 25.44 -17.88
C ASP A 343 4.73 24.75 -17.86
N ASP A 344 3.78 25.36 -17.17
CA ASP A 344 2.40 24.89 -17.06
C ASP A 344 1.68 24.77 -18.42
N THR A 345 2.01 25.62 -19.40
CA THR A 345 1.46 25.56 -20.76
C THR A 345 1.91 24.31 -21.53
N ARG A 346 3.04 23.73 -21.13
CA ARG A 346 3.62 22.50 -21.72
C ARG A 346 3.62 21.33 -20.72
N CYS A 347 2.77 21.38 -19.70
CA CYS A 347 2.76 20.39 -18.62
C CYS A 347 2.52 18.96 -19.12
N LYS A 348 1.72 18.76 -20.17
CA LYS A 348 1.50 17.43 -20.78
C LYS A 348 2.78 16.85 -21.36
N ASP A 349 3.57 17.65 -22.08
CA ASP A 349 4.83 17.21 -22.66
C ASP A 349 5.87 16.94 -21.56
N ALA A 350 5.89 17.80 -20.53
CA ALA A 350 6.72 17.61 -19.34
C ALA A 350 6.39 16.28 -18.64
N ALA A 351 5.10 16.00 -18.44
CA ALA A 351 4.62 14.77 -17.84
C ALA A 351 5.06 13.53 -18.61
N LYS A 352 4.92 13.52 -19.95
CA LYS A 352 5.37 12.40 -20.79
C LYS A 352 6.89 12.21 -20.68
N LEU A 353 7.66 13.30 -20.76
CA LEU A 353 9.11 13.24 -20.64
C LEU A 353 9.57 12.73 -19.27
N TRP A 354 8.93 13.20 -18.20
CA TRP A 354 9.22 12.80 -16.84
C TRP A 354 8.84 11.33 -16.58
N LEU A 355 7.66 10.88 -17.04
CA LEU A 355 7.22 9.48 -16.93
C LEU A 355 8.20 8.52 -17.59
N LYS A 356 8.70 8.86 -18.78
CA LYS A 356 9.72 8.07 -19.47
C LYS A 356 10.99 7.94 -18.65
N THR A 357 11.42 9.04 -18.02
CA THR A 357 12.62 9.09 -17.18
C THR A 357 12.44 8.29 -15.89
N ALA A 358 11.35 8.52 -15.17
CA ALA A 358 11.02 7.79 -13.94
C ALA A 358 10.89 6.28 -14.19
N ARG A 359 10.25 5.88 -15.29
CA ARG A 359 10.16 4.47 -15.70
C ARG A 359 11.53 3.89 -16.03
N GLY A 360 12.34 4.62 -16.81
CA GLY A 360 13.71 4.22 -17.16
C GLY A 360 14.60 4.01 -15.94
N ALA A 361 14.39 4.82 -14.89
CA ALA A 361 15.05 4.70 -13.59
C ALA A 361 14.44 3.62 -12.67
N GLY A 362 13.44 2.87 -13.14
CA GLY A 362 12.90 1.68 -12.46
C GLY A 362 11.60 1.89 -11.68
N ALA A 363 11.05 3.10 -11.62
CA ALA A 363 9.78 3.34 -10.92
C ALA A 363 8.62 2.54 -11.54
N LYS A 364 7.72 2.06 -10.67
CA LYS A 364 6.50 1.31 -11.05
C LYS A 364 5.21 2.10 -10.78
N ILE A 365 5.24 2.92 -9.73
CA ILE A 365 4.17 3.85 -9.36
C ILE A 365 4.79 5.23 -9.24
N VAL A 366 4.07 6.24 -9.72
CA VAL A 366 4.40 7.65 -9.56
C VAL A 366 3.21 8.41 -9.01
N LEU A 367 3.46 9.59 -8.44
CA LEU A 367 2.44 10.53 -8.01
C LEU A 367 2.45 11.77 -8.91
N PHE A 368 1.27 12.22 -9.31
CA PHE A 368 1.06 13.54 -9.92
C PHE A 368 0.34 14.42 -8.89
N ASP A 369 0.95 15.54 -8.53
CA ASP A 369 0.46 16.42 -7.46
C ASP A 369 0.60 17.91 -7.79
N SER A 370 -0.04 18.75 -6.98
CA SER A 370 0.12 20.20 -6.93
C SER A 370 0.21 20.65 -5.46
N PRO A 371 1.39 20.49 -4.83
CA PRO A 371 1.53 20.69 -3.39
C PRO A 371 1.79 22.16 -3.00
N ASP A 372 2.05 23.08 -3.95
CA ASP A 372 2.38 24.46 -3.62
C ASP A 372 1.17 25.24 -3.08
N ARG A 373 1.21 25.57 -1.78
CA ARG A 373 0.19 26.40 -1.11
C ARG A 373 0.54 27.88 -1.03
N VAL A 374 1.77 28.27 -1.38
CA VAL A 374 2.19 29.67 -1.41
C VAL A 374 1.62 30.37 -2.64
N ASN A 375 1.65 29.70 -3.79
CA ASN A 375 1.00 30.13 -5.02
C ASN A 375 0.03 29.03 -5.48
N PRO A 376 -1.20 29.00 -4.93
CA PRO A 376 -2.08 27.85 -5.02
C PRO A 376 -2.46 27.53 -6.47
N ARG A 377 -2.20 26.29 -6.86
CA ARG A 377 -2.66 25.69 -8.11
C ARG A 377 -3.47 24.44 -7.80
N ARG A 378 -4.19 23.93 -8.80
CA ARG A 378 -4.89 22.65 -8.72
C ARG A 378 -4.41 21.74 -9.84
N LEU A 379 -4.50 20.44 -9.61
CA LEU A 379 -4.14 19.45 -10.61
C LEU A 379 -4.99 19.63 -11.90
N ILE A 380 -6.30 19.76 -11.73
CA ILE A 380 -7.27 19.67 -12.83
C ILE A 380 -8.01 21.00 -13.00
N ARG A 381 -8.09 21.44 -14.26
CA ARG A 381 -8.85 22.61 -14.69
C ARG A 381 -10.35 22.46 -14.43
N GLN A 382 -10.98 23.56 -14.01
CA GLN A 382 -12.41 23.67 -13.85
C GLN A 382 -13.03 24.31 -15.11
N PRO A 383 -13.96 23.62 -15.80
CA PRO A 383 -14.61 24.20 -16.95
C PRO A 383 -15.41 25.44 -16.53
N ASN A 384 -15.37 26.49 -17.36
CA ASN A 384 -16.15 27.72 -17.22
C ASN A 384 -15.84 28.56 -15.96
N VAL A 385 -14.67 28.39 -15.35
CA VAL A 385 -14.20 29.25 -14.25
C VAL A 385 -13.19 30.26 -14.80
N ALA A 386 -13.51 31.55 -14.68
CA ALA A 386 -12.58 32.61 -15.02
C ALA A 386 -11.39 32.59 -14.04
N ASN A 387 -10.17 32.77 -14.55
CA ASN A 387 -8.92 32.69 -13.76
C ASN A 387 -8.73 31.35 -13.04
N ASP A 388 -9.12 30.25 -13.69
CA ASP A 388 -8.92 28.89 -13.18
C ASP A 388 -7.44 28.63 -12.86
N ILE A 389 -7.20 28.07 -11.68
CA ILE A 389 -5.88 27.74 -11.15
C ILE A 389 -5.47 26.30 -11.44
N GLY A 390 -6.28 25.54 -12.17
CA GLY A 390 -5.98 24.18 -12.61
C GLY A 390 -4.94 24.11 -13.73
N VAL A 391 -4.15 23.03 -13.77
CA VAL A 391 -3.10 22.85 -14.78
C VAL A 391 -3.55 21.97 -15.95
N LEU A 392 -4.01 20.74 -15.67
CA LEU A 392 -4.34 19.73 -16.69
C LEU A 392 -5.83 19.72 -17.02
N THR A 393 -6.17 19.45 -18.29
CA THR A 393 -7.54 19.08 -18.68
C THR A 393 -7.74 17.57 -18.59
N PHE A 394 -9.00 17.10 -18.62
CA PHE A 394 -9.27 15.65 -18.70
C PHE A 394 -8.74 15.02 -19.99
N ALA A 395 -8.67 15.76 -21.10
CA ALA A 395 -8.08 15.29 -22.34
C ALA A 395 -6.55 15.08 -22.19
N ASP A 396 -5.87 16.00 -21.50
CA ASP A 396 -4.45 15.83 -21.19
C ASP A 396 -4.23 14.59 -20.31
N ILE A 397 -5.10 14.38 -19.32
CA ILE A 397 -5.04 13.19 -18.44
C ILE A 397 -5.23 11.90 -19.23
N GLU A 398 -6.17 11.84 -20.18
CA GLU A 398 -6.38 10.67 -21.03
C GLU A 398 -5.13 10.34 -21.88
N GLU A 399 -4.49 11.35 -22.45
CA GLU A 399 -3.23 11.17 -23.18
C GLU A 399 -2.08 10.71 -22.28
N ILE A 400 -1.96 11.28 -21.08
CA ILE A 400 -0.94 10.90 -20.10
C ILE A 400 -1.15 9.46 -19.64
N LEU A 401 -2.40 9.06 -19.36
CA LEU A 401 -2.74 7.68 -18.97
C LEU A 401 -2.45 6.68 -20.08
N ALA A 402 -2.76 7.01 -21.34
CA ALA A 402 -2.43 6.16 -22.49
C ALA A 402 -0.92 5.94 -22.59
N TYR A 403 -0.14 7.01 -22.48
CA TYR A 403 1.32 6.93 -22.50
C TYR A 403 1.91 6.16 -21.32
N ALA A 404 1.38 6.36 -20.11
CA ALA A 404 1.81 5.62 -18.93
C ALA A 404 1.53 4.11 -19.04
N LYS A 405 0.41 3.75 -19.67
CA LYS A 405 0.06 2.35 -19.97
C LYS A 405 1.07 1.72 -20.95
N GLU A 406 1.49 2.44 -21.99
CA GLU A 406 2.54 1.98 -22.91
C GLU A 406 3.87 1.73 -22.19
N LEU A 407 4.20 2.55 -21.19
CA LEU A 407 5.41 2.41 -20.37
C LEU A 407 5.30 1.34 -19.27
N GLY A 408 4.09 0.87 -18.96
CA GLY A 408 3.83 -0.03 -17.84
C GLY A 408 4.05 0.62 -16.47
N ILE A 409 3.69 1.89 -16.31
CA ILE A 409 3.78 2.65 -15.05
C ILE A 409 2.40 3.12 -14.59
N SER A 410 2.14 3.04 -13.29
CA SER A 410 0.88 3.44 -12.68
C SER A 410 0.95 4.84 -12.07
N ILE A 411 -0.14 5.62 -12.18
CA ILE A 411 -0.19 7.02 -11.72
C ILE A 411 -1.22 7.19 -10.60
N LEU A 412 -0.76 7.69 -9.46
CA LEU A 412 -1.58 8.25 -8.39
C LEU A 412 -1.83 9.74 -8.66
N TRP A 413 -3.03 10.22 -8.36
CA TRP A 413 -3.43 11.61 -8.62
C TRP A 413 -3.83 12.33 -7.32
N SER A 414 -3.22 13.49 -7.08
CA SER A 414 -3.44 14.37 -5.93
C SER A 414 -3.40 15.84 -6.36
N GLY A 415 -3.70 16.78 -5.46
CA GLY A 415 -3.59 18.22 -5.73
C GLY A 415 -4.94 18.92 -5.92
N GLY A 416 -5.75 18.99 -4.86
CA GLY A 416 -7.00 19.76 -4.85
C GLY A 416 -8.15 19.16 -5.66
N ILE A 417 -8.21 17.83 -5.75
CA ILE A 417 -9.23 17.08 -6.49
C ILE A 417 -10.60 17.21 -5.80
N THR A 418 -11.59 17.75 -6.52
CA THR A 418 -12.98 17.87 -6.05
C THR A 418 -13.78 16.58 -6.22
N SER A 419 -14.96 16.50 -5.58
CA SER A 419 -15.91 15.38 -5.71
C SER A 419 -16.21 15.03 -7.17
N ARG A 420 -16.54 16.03 -8.01
CA ARG A 420 -16.82 15.82 -9.44
C ARG A 420 -15.58 15.38 -10.23
N GLN A 421 -14.42 15.90 -9.88
CA GLN A 421 -13.16 15.48 -10.52
C GLN A 421 -12.79 14.03 -10.14
N ALA A 422 -13.00 13.63 -8.87
CA ALA A 422 -12.78 12.26 -8.43
C ALA A 422 -13.68 11.25 -9.17
N PHE A 423 -14.94 11.60 -9.43
CA PHE A 423 -15.85 10.80 -10.26
C PHE A 423 -15.30 10.60 -11.68
N GLU A 424 -14.90 11.69 -12.34
CA GLU A 424 -14.41 11.68 -13.72
C GLU A 424 -13.06 10.95 -13.86
N LEU A 425 -12.16 11.07 -12.88
CA LEU A 425 -10.94 10.28 -12.81
C LEU A 425 -11.25 8.79 -12.63
N ALA A 426 -12.15 8.44 -11.72
CA ALA A 426 -12.49 7.05 -11.46
C ALA A 426 -13.16 6.38 -12.66
N LYS A 427 -13.99 7.12 -13.42
CA LYS A 427 -14.59 6.68 -14.68
C LYS A 427 -13.55 6.37 -15.75
N ARG A 428 -12.41 7.06 -15.73
CA ARG A 428 -11.22 6.79 -16.57
C ARG A 428 -10.33 5.66 -16.04
N LYS A 429 -10.72 5.03 -14.92
CA LYS A 429 -10.00 3.92 -14.28
C LYS A 429 -8.55 4.25 -13.93
N VAL A 430 -8.31 5.46 -13.41
CA VAL A 430 -6.99 5.80 -12.88
C VAL A 430 -6.56 4.84 -11.77
N PHE A 431 -5.25 4.73 -11.53
CA PHE A 431 -4.72 3.77 -10.55
C PHE A 431 -5.08 4.14 -9.09
N GLY A 432 -5.01 5.43 -8.73
CA GLY A 432 -5.45 5.89 -7.41
C GLY A 432 -5.62 7.41 -7.31
N ILE A 433 -6.37 7.84 -6.29
CA ILE A 433 -6.85 9.21 -6.07
C ILE A 433 -6.66 9.57 -4.59
N PHE A 434 -6.09 10.76 -4.33
CA PHE A 434 -6.00 11.39 -3.01
C PHE A 434 -6.96 12.59 -3.00
N SER A 435 -7.89 12.64 -2.04
CA SER A 435 -8.93 13.70 -1.99
C SER A 435 -9.32 14.06 -0.56
N THR A 436 -8.34 14.55 0.21
CA THR A 436 -8.49 14.81 1.65
C THR A 436 -9.38 16.01 1.96
N SER A 437 -9.25 17.11 1.22
CA SER A 437 -10.06 18.32 1.48
C SER A 437 -11.57 18.08 1.28
N SER A 438 -11.95 17.12 0.43
CA SER A 438 -13.35 16.81 0.15
C SER A 438 -13.94 15.79 1.12
N THR A 439 -13.12 15.17 1.98
CA THR A 439 -13.55 14.26 3.06
C THR A 439 -13.61 14.93 4.43
N ALA A 440 -12.95 16.07 4.58
CA ALA A 440 -12.72 16.71 5.88
C ALA A 440 -13.64 17.89 6.17
N ALA A 441 -13.81 18.17 7.46
CA ALA A 441 -14.39 19.42 7.97
C ALA A 441 -13.28 20.32 8.52
N LYS A 442 -13.54 21.63 8.56
CA LYS A 442 -12.65 22.60 9.20
C LYS A 442 -12.81 22.54 10.71
N ILE A 443 -11.71 22.32 11.44
CA ILE A 443 -11.66 22.34 12.91
C ILE A 443 -10.70 23.41 13.41
N ALA A 444 -10.76 23.71 14.71
CA ALA A 444 -9.81 24.61 15.35
C ALA A 444 -8.39 24.03 15.30
N VAL A 445 -7.39 24.91 15.29
CA VAL A 445 -5.98 24.52 15.37
C VAL A 445 -5.71 23.92 16.74
N THR A 446 -5.14 22.72 16.75
CA THR A 446 -4.76 21.88 17.88
C THR A 446 -3.31 22.15 18.28
N ALA A 447 -2.90 21.62 19.44
CA ALA A 447 -1.59 21.86 20.03
C ALA A 447 -0.42 21.50 19.10
N ALA A 448 -0.58 20.52 18.20
CA ALA A 448 0.48 20.11 17.28
C ALA A 448 0.82 21.17 16.21
N PHE A 449 -0.06 22.15 16.01
CA PHE A 449 0.05 23.17 14.96
C PHE A 449 -0.11 24.61 15.48
N GLU A 450 -0.27 24.81 16.79
CA GLU A 450 -0.48 26.14 17.39
C GLU A 450 0.65 27.14 17.12
N ALA A 451 1.87 26.62 16.88
CA ALA A 451 3.04 27.43 16.56
C ALA A 451 3.08 27.91 15.10
N ASP A 452 2.17 27.47 14.24
CA ASP A 452 2.04 27.96 12.87
C ASP A 452 1.15 29.22 12.84
N PRO A 453 1.74 30.44 12.76
CA PRO A 453 0.98 31.68 12.88
C PRO A 453 0.09 31.97 11.67
N ARG A 454 0.21 31.20 10.59
CA ARG A 454 -0.55 31.39 9.35
C ARG A 454 -1.54 30.27 9.08
N LEU A 455 -1.68 29.28 9.96
CA LEU A 455 -2.67 28.22 9.82
C LEU A 455 -4.00 28.67 10.44
N PRO A 456 -5.06 28.94 9.64
CA PRO A 456 -6.32 29.44 10.19
C PRO A 456 -7.22 28.35 10.78
N ALA A 457 -7.08 27.11 10.31
CA ALA A 457 -7.87 25.95 10.69
C ALA A 457 -7.26 24.66 10.13
N GLU A 458 -7.45 23.56 10.84
CA GLU A 458 -7.08 22.22 10.38
C GLU A 458 -8.21 21.56 9.56
N ASN A 459 -7.89 20.46 8.89
CA ASN A 459 -8.85 19.64 8.16
C ASN A 459 -8.92 18.26 8.83
N GLU A 460 -10.03 17.93 9.45
CA GLU A 460 -10.24 16.61 10.07
C GLU A 460 -11.20 15.77 9.22
N PRO A 461 -10.78 14.60 8.71
CA PRO A 461 -11.65 13.67 7.97
C PRO A 461 -12.90 13.27 8.77
N THR A 462 -14.07 13.33 8.12
CA THR A 462 -15.37 12.96 8.73
C THR A 462 -15.89 11.63 8.19
N ASP A 463 -16.64 10.85 8.99
CA ASP A 463 -17.26 9.59 8.52
C ASP A 463 -18.07 9.81 7.23
N PHE A 464 -18.91 10.86 7.24
CA PHE A 464 -19.74 11.21 6.10
C PHE A 464 -18.92 11.60 4.88
N GLY A 465 -17.92 12.48 5.03
CA GLY A 465 -17.08 12.94 3.93
C GLY A 465 -16.30 11.80 3.29
N VAL A 466 -15.69 10.92 4.10
CA VAL A 466 -14.97 9.73 3.62
C VAL A 466 -15.92 8.79 2.88
N ARG A 467 -17.09 8.48 3.44
CA ARG A 467 -18.08 7.60 2.79
C ARG A 467 -18.59 8.19 1.47
N ARG A 468 -18.85 9.49 1.44
CA ARG A 468 -19.33 10.20 0.26
C ARG A 468 -18.33 10.13 -0.89
N ILE A 469 -17.08 10.53 -0.64
CA ILE A 469 -16.04 10.53 -1.68
C ILE A 469 -15.71 9.10 -2.12
N HIS A 470 -15.62 8.15 -1.19
CA HIS A 470 -15.42 6.76 -1.54
C HIS A 470 -16.55 6.20 -2.43
N ALA A 471 -17.80 6.55 -2.14
CA ALA A 471 -18.94 6.15 -2.96
C ALA A 471 -18.90 6.80 -4.37
N ILE A 472 -18.49 8.07 -4.46
CA ILE A 472 -18.33 8.78 -5.74
C ILE A 472 -17.24 8.14 -6.61
N ILE A 473 -16.09 7.79 -6.02
CA ILE A 473 -15.02 7.07 -6.72
C ILE A 473 -15.51 5.71 -7.21
N GLN A 474 -16.19 4.94 -6.35
CA GLN A 474 -16.80 3.67 -6.77
C GLN A 474 -17.83 3.86 -7.89
N GLY A 475 -18.65 4.91 -7.83
CA GLY A 475 -19.67 5.22 -8.84
C GLY A 475 -19.07 5.53 -10.21
N GLY A 476 -18.02 6.35 -10.24
CA GLY A 476 -17.27 6.63 -11.48
C GLY A 476 -16.72 5.35 -12.08
N PHE A 477 -15.97 4.57 -11.29
CA PHE A 477 -15.39 3.31 -11.76
C PHE A 477 -16.44 2.30 -12.23
N LEU A 478 -17.46 2.01 -11.42
CA LEU A 478 -18.46 0.99 -11.74
C LEU A 478 -19.32 1.37 -12.94
N SER A 479 -19.68 2.64 -13.09
CA SER A 479 -20.45 3.11 -14.26
C SER A 479 -19.72 2.80 -15.59
N ALA A 480 -18.39 2.86 -15.60
CA ALA A 480 -17.57 2.46 -16.72
C ALA A 480 -17.35 0.94 -16.78
N ALA A 481 -16.98 0.31 -15.66
CA ALA A 481 -16.58 -1.10 -15.60
C ALA A 481 -17.71 -2.09 -15.91
N VAL A 482 -18.95 -1.77 -15.53
CA VAL A 482 -20.12 -2.65 -15.75
C VAL A 482 -20.89 -2.31 -17.03
N SER A 483 -20.52 -1.25 -17.76
CA SER A 483 -21.21 -0.79 -18.98
C SER A 483 -21.40 -1.88 -20.03
N ASN A 484 -20.38 -2.71 -20.24
CA ASN A 484 -20.41 -3.84 -21.19
C ASN A 484 -21.19 -5.06 -20.68
N ARG A 485 -21.57 -5.10 -19.40
CA ARG A 485 -22.19 -6.26 -18.73
C ARG A 485 -23.63 -6.02 -18.31
N GLY A 486 -23.98 -4.76 -18.01
CA GLY A 486 -25.31 -4.36 -17.55
C GLY A 486 -25.54 -2.88 -17.80
N LYS A 487 -25.84 -2.51 -19.06
CA LYS A 487 -26.05 -1.10 -19.48
C LYS A 487 -27.05 -0.36 -18.59
N GLY A 488 -28.13 -1.02 -18.18
CA GLY A 488 -29.14 -0.43 -17.28
C GLY A 488 -28.59 -0.12 -15.89
N LEU A 489 -27.83 -1.05 -15.29
CA LEU A 489 -27.18 -0.85 -13.99
C LEU A 489 -26.08 0.22 -14.07
N ALA A 490 -25.26 0.19 -15.13
CA ALA A 490 -24.23 1.19 -15.36
C ALA A 490 -24.80 2.60 -15.44
N LYS A 491 -25.92 2.78 -16.17
CA LYS A 491 -26.64 4.05 -16.23
C LYS A 491 -27.23 4.43 -14.87
N SER A 492 -27.85 3.50 -14.16
CA SER A 492 -28.42 3.75 -12.83
C SER A 492 -27.36 4.23 -11.82
N ILE A 493 -26.17 3.61 -11.81
CA ILE A 493 -25.03 4.03 -10.98
C ILE A 493 -24.57 5.44 -11.36
N ALA A 494 -24.46 5.74 -12.66
CA ALA A 494 -24.07 7.07 -13.13
C ALA A 494 -25.09 8.14 -12.70
N ASP A 495 -26.38 7.89 -12.93
CA ASP A 495 -27.47 8.82 -12.58
C ASP A 495 -27.54 9.04 -11.06
N ALA A 496 -27.33 8.00 -10.24
CA ALA A 496 -27.28 8.12 -8.79
C ALA A 496 -26.03 8.88 -8.29
N SER A 497 -24.89 8.70 -8.96
CA SER A 497 -23.67 9.45 -8.66
C SER A 497 -23.84 10.94 -8.96
N GLU A 498 -24.48 11.27 -10.09
CA GLU A 498 -24.77 12.66 -10.46
C GLU A 498 -25.75 13.34 -9.49
N ARG A 499 -26.77 12.63 -9.00
CA ARG A 499 -27.66 13.16 -7.93
C ARG A 499 -26.90 13.46 -6.64
N LEU A 500 -26.00 12.57 -6.21
CA LEU A 500 -25.16 12.82 -5.04
C LEU A 500 -24.23 14.02 -5.24
N LEU A 501 -23.63 14.17 -6.43
CA LEU A 501 -22.80 15.33 -6.76
C LEU A 501 -23.62 16.63 -6.77
N ALA A 502 -24.86 16.62 -7.26
CA ALA A 502 -25.75 17.77 -7.27
C ALA A 502 -26.21 18.17 -5.86
N ALA A 503 -26.29 17.21 -4.93
CA ALA A 503 -26.71 17.43 -3.56
C ALA A 503 -25.60 17.95 -2.63
N GLU A 504 -24.37 18.17 -3.12
CA GLU A 504 -23.17 18.42 -2.30
C GLU A 504 -23.30 19.56 -1.27
N GLN A 505 -24.15 20.55 -1.54
CA GLN A 505 -24.40 21.71 -0.66
C GLN A 505 -25.52 21.49 0.37
N ASP A 506 -26.30 20.42 0.24
CA ASP A 506 -27.39 20.04 1.16
C ASP A 506 -27.03 18.72 1.85
N GLN A 507 -26.71 18.79 3.14
CA GLN A 507 -26.27 17.63 3.91
C GLN A 507 -27.37 16.56 4.06
N ALA A 508 -28.63 16.98 4.21
CA ALA A 508 -29.76 16.06 4.37
C ALA A 508 -30.01 15.33 3.05
N GLN A 509 -30.07 16.07 1.94
CA GLN A 509 -30.24 15.47 0.62
C GLN A 509 -29.04 14.60 0.23
N SER A 510 -27.81 15.05 0.50
CA SER A 510 -26.60 14.25 0.24
C SER A 510 -26.62 12.92 0.99
N SER A 511 -27.14 12.89 2.22
CA SER A 511 -27.26 11.65 3.00
C SER A 511 -28.25 10.66 2.38
N VAL A 512 -29.37 11.17 1.86
CA VAL A 512 -30.35 10.35 1.13
C VAL A 512 -29.74 9.80 -0.16
N GLU A 513 -29.12 10.65 -0.99
CA GLU A 513 -28.53 10.23 -2.26
C GLU A 513 -27.33 9.29 -2.07
N LEU A 514 -26.54 9.44 -1.00
CA LEU A 514 -25.48 8.50 -0.66
C LEU A 514 -26.03 7.11 -0.37
N ASN A 515 -27.16 7.00 0.33
CA ASN A 515 -27.79 5.70 0.58
C ASN A 515 -28.35 5.09 -0.72
N ASN A 516 -28.98 5.91 -1.57
CA ASN A 516 -29.46 5.47 -2.88
C ASN A 516 -28.30 4.94 -3.74
N LEU A 517 -27.20 5.69 -3.81
CA LEU A 517 -26.01 5.28 -4.55
C LEU A 517 -25.42 3.98 -3.98
N ASN A 518 -25.32 3.84 -2.65
CA ASN A 518 -24.79 2.62 -2.03
C ASN A 518 -25.54 1.34 -2.43
N VAL A 519 -26.85 1.41 -2.65
CA VAL A 519 -27.65 0.28 -3.13
C VAL A 519 -27.22 -0.14 -4.54
N GLU A 520 -27.06 0.82 -5.45
CA GLU A 520 -26.63 0.53 -6.83
C GLU A 520 -25.16 0.10 -6.90
N LEU A 521 -24.29 0.70 -6.09
CA LEU A 521 -22.87 0.28 -5.98
C LEU A 521 -22.76 -1.17 -5.49
N LEU A 522 -23.56 -1.58 -4.51
CA LEU A 522 -23.57 -2.95 -3.99
C LEU A 522 -23.89 -3.94 -5.11
N ARG A 523 -24.92 -3.66 -5.92
CA ARG A 523 -25.30 -4.46 -7.08
C ARG A 523 -24.18 -4.48 -8.14
N GLY A 524 -23.54 -3.35 -8.39
CA GLY A 524 -22.42 -3.24 -9.33
C GLY A 524 -21.22 -4.12 -8.94
N TRP A 525 -20.82 -4.07 -7.66
CA TRP A 525 -19.74 -4.91 -7.15
C TRP A 525 -20.09 -6.40 -7.12
N GLN A 526 -21.34 -6.76 -6.77
CA GLN A 526 -21.81 -8.14 -6.85
C GLN A 526 -21.73 -8.69 -8.29
N LEU A 527 -22.19 -7.91 -9.28
CA LEU A 527 -22.11 -8.28 -10.69
C LEU A 527 -20.66 -8.50 -11.16
N LEU A 528 -19.72 -7.63 -10.76
CA LEU A 528 -18.30 -7.83 -11.07
C LEU A 528 -17.73 -9.08 -10.39
N SER A 529 -18.15 -9.39 -9.16
CA SER A 529 -17.68 -10.55 -8.41
C SER A 529 -18.19 -11.89 -8.95
N GLU A 530 -19.44 -11.96 -9.42
CA GLU A 530 -20.05 -13.19 -9.95
C GLU A 530 -19.41 -13.65 -11.26
N VAL A 531 -19.00 -12.71 -12.12
CA VAL A 531 -18.25 -13.03 -13.34
C VAL A 531 -16.87 -13.60 -12.99
N ARG A 532 -16.23 -13.16 -11.90
CA ARG A 532 -14.97 -13.74 -11.41
C ARG A 532 -15.15 -15.20 -11.08
N THR A 533 -16.25 -15.60 -10.45
CA THR A 533 -16.55 -17.02 -10.19
C THR A 533 -16.85 -17.85 -11.45
N ARG A 534 -17.17 -17.23 -12.60
CA ARG A 534 -17.47 -17.92 -13.87
C ARG A 534 -16.34 -17.89 -14.90
N GLN A 535 -15.48 -16.86 -14.90
CA GLN A 535 -14.29 -16.76 -15.76
C GLN A 535 -13.03 -17.33 -15.09
N ASN A 536 -12.99 -17.43 -13.76
CA ASN A 536 -11.98 -18.20 -13.05
C ASN A 536 -12.53 -19.59 -12.70
N SER A 537 -12.54 -20.49 -13.69
CA SER A 537 -12.43 -21.93 -13.41
C SER A 537 -11.03 -22.32 -12.90
N SER A 538 -10.11 -21.36 -12.77
CA SER A 538 -8.95 -21.45 -11.89
C SER A 538 -9.27 -20.75 -10.56
N ILE A 539 -9.67 -21.55 -9.57
CA ILE A 539 -9.78 -21.19 -8.15
C ILE A 539 -8.68 -20.17 -7.79
N PRO A 540 -9.00 -19.00 -7.20
CA PRO A 540 -7.96 -18.15 -6.64
C PRO A 540 -7.15 -19.04 -5.70
N ASN A 541 -5.83 -19.07 -5.83
CA ASN A 541 -4.92 -19.78 -4.92
C ASN A 541 -5.14 -19.27 -3.47
N ARG A 542 -6.22 -19.69 -2.81
CA ARG A 542 -6.25 -19.82 -1.36
C ARG A 542 -5.18 -20.85 -1.10
N VAL A 543 -4.07 -20.42 -0.54
CA VAL A 543 -3.04 -21.32 -0.03
C VAL A 543 -3.75 -22.33 0.85
N THR A 544 -3.86 -23.56 0.38
CA THR A 544 -4.41 -24.68 1.16
C THR A 544 -3.55 -24.80 2.40
N VAL A 545 -4.17 -24.92 3.57
CA VAL A 545 -3.42 -25.16 4.82
C VAL A 545 -3.79 -26.56 5.30
N PRO A 546 -3.23 -27.61 4.66
CA PRO A 546 -3.50 -28.97 5.07
C PRO A 546 -2.95 -29.21 6.47
N VAL A 547 -3.75 -29.87 7.31
CA VAL A 547 -3.42 -30.18 8.71
C VAL A 547 -3.28 -31.70 8.87
N PRO A 548 -2.25 -32.19 9.57
CA PRO A 548 -2.15 -33.60 9.92
C PRO A 548 -3.40 -34.11 10.65
N ALA A 549 -3.86 -35.31 10.32
CA ALA A 549 -5.08 -35.87 10.88
C ALA A 549 -4.97 -36.13 12.40
N ASP A 550 -3.76 -36.27 12.94
CA ASP A 550 -3.47 -36.42 14.37
C ASP A 550 -3.39 -35.08 15.14
N ALA A 551 -3.47 -33.93 14.45
CA ALA A 551 -3.46 -32.59 15.06
C ALA A 551 -4.87 -32.03 15.33
N VAL A 552 -5.91 -32.86 15.20
CA VAL A 552 -7.31 -32.53 15.50
C VAL A 552 -7.71 -32.98 16.90
N ARG A 553 -8.37 -32.10 17.65
CA ARG A 553 -9.08 -32.51 18.86
C ARG A 553 -10.47 -32.99 18.48
N VAL A 554 -10.77 -34.25 18.79
CA VAL A 554 -12.14 -34.78 18.73
C VAL A 554 -12.81 -34.51 20.06
N PHE A 555 -13.66 -33.50 20.11
CA PHE A 555 -14.42 -33.11 21.31
C PHE A 555 -15.80 -33.76 21.31
N ARG A 556 -16.23 -34.22 22.49
CA ARG A 556 -17.50 -34.89 22.76
C ARG A 556 -18.07 -34.30 24.05
N GLY A 557 -18.81 -33.21 23.92
CA GLY A 557 -19.33 -32.41 25.02
C GLY A 557 -20.72 -32.84 25.46
N LYS A 558 -20.95 -32.99 26.76
CA LYS A 558 -22.28 -33.12 27.37
C LYS A 558 -22.68 -31.80 28.01
N LYS A 559 -23.89 -31.32 27.74
CA LYS A 559 -24.36 -30.04 28.27
C LYS A 559 -24.57 -30.13 29.79
N ARG A 560 -24.24 -29.06 30.50
CA ARG A 560 -24.52 -28.90 31.94
C ARG A 560 -25.79 -28.08 32.21
N VAL A 561 -26.22 -27.29 31.23
CA VAL A 561 -27.37 -26.37 31.31
C VAL A 561 -28.56 -26.87 30.50
N LYS A 562 -29.72 -26.21 30.62
CA LYS A 562 -30.92 -26.53 29.82
C LYS A 562 -30.61 -26.39 28.32
N ARG A 563 -31.28 -27.19 27.48
CA ARG A 563 -31.03 -27.22 26.02
C ARG A 563 -31.12 -25.84 25.36
N SER A 564 -32.14 -25.05 25.69
CA SER A 564 -32.34 -23.71 25.12
C SER A 564 -31.17 -22.78 25.44
N GLU A 565 -30.78 -22.70 26.70
CA GLU A 565 -29.62 -21.92 27.16
C GLU A 565 -28.31 -22.44 26.56
N PHE A 566 -28.17 -23.77 26.47
CA PHE A 566 -27.01 -24.40 25.85
C PHE A 566 -26.87 -23.95 24.39
N ILE A 567 -27.93 -24.08 23.57
CA ILE A 567 -27.89 -23.67 22.16
C ILE A 567 -27.63 -22.17 22.03
N GLU A 568 -28.30 -21.35 22.82
CA GLU A 568 -28.13 -19.89 22.79
C GLU A 568 -26.68 -19.49 23.05
N LYS A 569 -26.10 -19.92 24.18
CA LYS A 569 -24.72 -19.58 24.54
C LYS A 569 -23.69 -20.24 23.63
N LEU A 570 -23.99 -21.43 23.11
CA LEU A 570 -23.12 -22.12 22.15
C LEU A 570 -22.98 -21.29 20.86
N GLY A 571 -24.10 -20.76 20.35
CA GLY A 571 -24.13 -19.94 19.14
C GLY A 571 -23.64 -18.51 19.33
N THR A 572 -23.96 -17.88 20.46
CA THR A 572 -23.65 -16.45 20.69
C THR A 572 -22.27 -16.21 21.29
N VAL A 573 -21.75 -17.15 22.07
CA VAL A 573 -20.49 -16.96 22.81
C VAL A 573 -19.46 -18.02 22.44
N PHE A 574 -19.76 -19.31 22.66
CA PHE A 574 -18.72 -20.35 22.69
C PHE A 574 -18.13 -20.68 21.31
N MET A 575 -18.96 -21.01 20.31
CA MET A 575 -18.47 -21.27 18.95
C MET A 575 -17.78 -20.04 18.33
N PRO A 576 -18.34 -18.81 18.44
CA PRO A 576 -17.65 -17.60 18.02
C PRO A 576 -16.28 -17.42 18.68
N MET A 577 -16.22 -17.54 20.01
CA MET A 577 -15.00 -17.34 20.79
C MET A 577 -13.95 -18.41 20.49
N THR A 578 -14.37 -19.66 20.23
CA THR A 578 -13.48 -20.73 19.76
C THR A 578 -12.71 -20.27 18.54
N VAL A 579 -13.39 -19.72 17.53
CA VAL A 579 -12.73 -19.24 16.32
C VAL A 579 -11.95 -17.95 16.55
N GLN A 580 -12.58 -16.93 17.15
CA GLN A 580 -12.00 -15.60 17.31
C GLN A 580 -10.72 -15.60 18.14
N MET A 581 -10.69 -16.41 19.20
CA MET A 581 -9.55 -16.54 20.10
C MET A 581 -8.56 -17.59 19.59
N GLN A 582 -9.00 -18.83 19.32
CA GLN A 582 -8.05 -19.92 19.05
C GLN A 582 -7.36 -19.82 17.68
N ARG A 583 -7.90 -19.06 16.72
CA ARG A 583 -7.18 -18.77 15.46
C ARG A 583 -5.85 -18.06 15.68
N LEU A 584 -5.74 -17.25 16.75
CA LEU A 584 -4.50 -16.57 17.12
C LEU A 584 -3.46 -17.55 17.67
N PHE A 585 -3.90 -18.74 18.10
CA PHE A 585 -3.08 -19.79 18.70
C PHE A 585 -3.01 -21.05 17.82
N GLY A 586 -3.11 -20.87 16.50
CA GLY A 586 -2.85 -21.94 15.53
C GLY A 586 -4.05 -22.81 15.17
N LEU A 587 -5.28 -22.44 15.50
CA LEU A 587 -6.50 -23.08 14.96
C LEU A 587 -6.57 -22.88 13.43
N LYS A 588 -6.78 -23.97 12.68
CA LYS A 588 -6.83 -23.98 11.21
C LYS A 588 -8.16 -24.46 10.62
N ALA A 589 -8.96 -25.21 11.37
CA ALA A 589 -10.35 -25.54 11.04
C ALA A 589 -11.16 -25.89 12.29
N TYR A 590 -12.46 -25.59 12.29
CA TYR A 590 -13.36 -25.92 13.39
C TYR A 590 -14.75 -26.33 12.86
N LEU A 591 -15.11 -27.58 13.12
CA LEU A 591 -16.34 -28.21 12.63
C LEU A 591 -17.20 -28.75 13.78
N PRO A 592 -17.99 -27.90 14.45
CA PRO A 592 -18.89 -28.32 15.51
C PRO A 592 -20.22 -28.85 14.97
N ALA A 593 -20.80 -29.82 15.66
CA ALA A 593 -22.13 -30.36 15.40
C ALA A 593 -22.94 -30.50 16.70
N ILE A 594 -24.21 -30.13 16.62
CA ILE A 594 -25.17 -30.23 17.70
C ILE A 594 -26.06 -31.43 17.39
N LEU A 595 -26.04 -32.45 18.25
CA LEU A 595 -26.87 -33.63 18.04
C LEU A 595 -28.35 -33.35 18.41
N PRO A 596 -29.31 -33.98 17.73
CA PRO A 596 -30.74 -33.84 18.00
C PRO A 596 -31.10 -34.34 19.40
N GLU A 597 -32.21 -33.88 19.96
CA GLU A 597 -32.70 -34.38 21.27
C GLU A 597 -33.20 -35.84 21.20
N THR A 598 -33.53 -36.34 20.01
CA THR A 598 -33.94 -37.73 19.76
C THR A 598 -32.78 -38.74 19.85
N LYS A 599 -31.55 -38.28 20.13
CA LYS A 599 -30.38 -39.13 20.32
C LYS A 599 -30.55 -40.04 21.55
N SER A 600 -29.84 -41.17 21.53
CA SER A 600 -29.87 -42.12 22.65
C SER A 600 -29.13 -41.61 23.89
N GLU A 601 -29.50 -42.15 25.05
CA GLU A 601 -28.85 -41.84 26.32
C GLU A 601 -27.34 -42.13 26.22
N GLY A 602 -26.53 -41.24 26.81
CA GLY A 602 -25.07 -41.34 26.77
C GLY A 602 -24.40 -40.64 25.59
N MET A 603 -25.11 -40.33 24.50
CA MET A 603 -24.53 -39.56 23.38
C MET A 603 -24.26 -38.09 23.75
N PRO A 604 -23.17 -37.49 23.24
CA PRO A 604 -22.82 -36.08 23.48
C PRO A 604 -23.89 -35.10 22.95
N ASP A 605 -23.97 -33.90 23.51
CA ASP A 605 -24.81 -32.78 23.02
C ASP A 605 -24.14 -32.00 21.90
N GLU A 606 -22.83 -31.82 22.00
CA GLU A 606 -22.00 -31.29 20.93
C GLU A 606 -20.86 -32.28 20.64
N ILE A 607 -20.58 -32.47 19.35
CA ILE A 607 -19.33 -33.10 18.90
C ILE A 607 -18.61 -32.12 17.99
N ALA A 608 -17.29 -32.01 18.10
CA ALA A 608 -16.54 -31.09 17.27
C ALA A 608 -15.18 -31.64 16.87
N LEU A 609 -14.77 -31.26 15.65
CA LEU A 609 -13.39 -31.38 15.21
C LEU A 609 -12.71 -30.02 15.32
N VAL A 610 -11.64 -29.94 16.10
CA VAL A 610 -10.88 -28.70 16.35
C VAL A 610 -9.44 -28.89 15.87
N PHE A 611 -9.16 -28.45 14.64
CA PHE A 611 -7.87 -28.65 14.00
C PHE A 611 -6.89 -27.54 14.38
N TYR A 612 -5.77 -27.92 14.99
CA TYR A 612 -4.63 -27.04 15.20
C TYR A 612 -3.53 -27.37 14.20
N GLN A 613 -2.66 -26.41 13.92
CA GLN A 613 -1.52 -26.64 13.01
C GLN A 613 -0.66 -27.84 13.41
N THR A 614 -0.47 -28.04 14.72
CA THR A 614 0.19 -29.20 15.33
C THR A 614 -0.43 -29.48 16.70
N GLN A 615 -0.21 -30.67 17.27
CA GLN A 615 -0.54 -30.93 18.68
C GLN A 615 0.20 -29.95 19.62
N GLY A 616 1.44 -29.56 19.28
CA GLY A 616 2.22 -28.57 20.03
C GLY A 616 1.54 -27.21 20.10
N ALA A 617 0.96 -26.73 18.99
CA ALA A 617 0.22 -25.47 18.96
C ALA A 617 -0.99 -25.48 19.91
N TYR A 618 -1.71 -26.61 20.00
CA TYR A 618 -2.80 -26.78 20.96
C TYR A 618 -2.32 -26.69 22.42
N HIS A 619 -1.19 -27.31 22.74
CA HIS A 619 -0.63 -27.25 24.09
C HIS A 619 -0.12 -25.85 24.44
N GLU A 620 0.51 -25.17 23.49
CA GLU A 620 1.00 -23.80 23.68
C GLU A 620 -0.14 -22.79 23.86
N ALA A 621 -1.26 -22.96 23.12
CA ALA A 621 -2.45 -22.14 23.30
C ALA A 621 -2.89 -22.08 24.78
N LYS A 622 -2.81 -23.19 25.51
CA LYS A 622 -3.17 -23.27 26.93
C LYS A 622 -2.21 -22.56 27.88
N ARG A 623 -1.02 -22.16 27.42
CA ARG A 623 -0.04 -21.40 28.21
C ARG A 623 -0.27 -19.89 28.11
N CYS A 624 -1.01 -19.43 27.11
CA CYS A 624 -1.41 -18.02 26.97
C CYS A 624 -2.68 -17.72 27.77
N VAL A 625 -2.82 -16.47 28.25
CA VAL A 625 -4.02 -16.02 29.00
C VAL A 625 -5.29 -16.25 28.18
N GLY A 626 -5.30 -15.88 26.90
CA GLY A 626 -6.47 -16.07 26.03
C GLY A 626 -6.90 -17.53 25.87
N GLY A 627 -5.94 -18.47 25.76
CA GLY A 627 -6.26 -19.89 25.68
C GLY A 627 -6.65 -20.54 27.01
N ARG A 628 -6.15 -20.03 28.15
CA ARG A 628 -6.68 -20.40 29.48
C ARG A 628 -8.12 -19.92 29.66
N SER A 629 -8.41 -18.66 29.33
CA SER A 629 -9.77 -18.12 29.39
C SER A 629 -10.74 -18.91 28.51
N TYR A 630 -10.31 -19.32 27.32
CA TYR A 630 -11.08 -20.23 26.47
C TYR A 630 -11.31 -21.62 27.12
N SER A 631 -10.32 -22.15 27.82
CA SER A 631 -10.47 -23.41 28.55
C SER A 631 -11.52 -23.29 29.68
N GLU A 632 -11.56 -22.16 30.39
CA GLU A 632 -12.58 -21.87 31.40
C GLU A 632 -13.99 -21.78 30.81
N LEU A 633 -14.15 -21.24 29.60
CA LEU A 633 -15.46 -21.17 28.93
C LEU A 633 -16.11 -22.54 28.74
N HIS A 634 -15.34 -23.63 28.66
CA HIS A 634 -15.92 -24.97 28.59
C HIS A 634 -16.71 -25.33 29.86
N GLN A 635 -16.25 -24.90 31.03
CA GLN A 635 -16.90 -25.23 32.31
C GLN A 635 -18.28 -24.55 32.47
N LEU A 636 -18.52 -23.48 31.68
CA LEU A 636 -19.79 -22.75 31.69
C LEU A 636 -20.91 -23.50 30.96
N LEU A 637 -20.59 -24.32 29.96
CA LEU A 637 -21.57 -24.98 29.11
C LEU A 637 -21.56 -26.50 29.22
N PHE A 638 -20.40 -27.09 29.52
CA PHE A 638 -20.18 -28.53 29.48
C PHE A 638 -19.96 -29.11 30.87
N ASP A 639 -20.50 -30.31 31.09
CA ASP A 639 -20.06 -31.15 32.19
C ASP A 639 -18.71 -31.77 31.82
N MET A 640 -17.63 -31.18 32.32
CA MET A 640 -16.26 -31.62 31.99
C MET A 640 -15.90 -32.99 32.58
N LYS A 641 -16.66 -33.53 33.54
CA LYS A 641 -16.47 -34.92 34.01
C LYS A 641 -17.06 -35.92 33.03
N ALA A 642 -18.19 -35.55 32.41
CA ALA A 642 -18.89 -36.40 31.46
C ALA A 642 -18.49 -36.16 29.98
N SER A 643 -17.78 -35.06 29.71
CA SER A 643 -17.26 -34.68 28.39
C SER A 643 -15.85 -35.21 28.16
N LYS A 644 -15.49 -35.47 26.90
CA LYS A 644 -14.17 -36.00 26.55
C LYS A 644 -13.56 -35.29 25.35
N SER A 645 -12.23 -35.26 25.32
CA SER A 645 -11.45 -34.69 24.22
C SER A 645 -10.12 -35.43 24.10
N SER A 646 -9.76 -35.87 22.90
CA SER A 646 -8.47 -36.50 22.62
C SER A 646 -8.06 -36.28 21.16
N PHE A 647 -6.76 -36.47 20.87
CA PHE A 647 -6.27 -36.55 19.50
C PHE A 647 -6.59 -37.97 18.95
N PRO A 648 -6.95 -38.11 17.67
CA PRO A 648 -7.14 -39.41 17.06
C PRO A 648 -5.81 -40.11 16.79
N GLU A 649 -5.84 -41.43 16.76
CA GLU A 649 -4.72 -42.26 16.30
C GLU A 649 -5.02 -42.87 14.93
N MET A 650 -3.97 -43.25 14.20
CA MET A 650 -4.14 -43.97 12.94
C MET A 650 -4.83 -45.31 13.21
N PHE A 651 -5.93 -45.59 12.51
CA PHE A 651 -6.63 -46.86 12.65
C PHE A 651 -5.79 -48.01 12.10
N THR A 652 -5.64 -49.08 12.90
CA THR A 652 -4.80 -50.26 12.58
C THR A 652 -5.57 -51.58 12.52
N GLY A 653 -6.91 -51.56 12.49
CA GLY A 653 -7.76 -52.74 12.28
C GLY A 653 -8.75 -53.04 13.41
N GLU A 654 -8.56 -52.50 14.61
CA GLU A 654 -9.45 -52.70 15.75
C GLU A 654 -9.97 -51.39 16.33
N VAL A 655 -11.27 -51.35 16.65
CA VAL A 655 -11.92 -50.18 17.24
C VAL A 655 -12.01 -50.36 18.75
N GLN A 656 -11.20 -49.62 19.49
CA GLN A 656 -11.33 -49.52 20.95
C GLN A 656 -12.45 -48.52 21.33
N PRO A 657 -13.25 -48.83 22.38
CA PRO A 657 -14.29 -47.92 22.85
C PRO A 657 -13.73 -46.56 23.26
N ASP A 658 -14.43 -45.50 22.87
CA ASP A 658 -14.21 -44.09 23.21
C ASP A 658 -12.86 -43.49 22.75
N LYS A 659 -12.08 -44.25 21.98
CA LYS A 659 -10.86 -43.79 21.31
C LYS A 659 -11.19 -43.25 19.91
N PRO A 660 -10.79 -42.01 19.58
CA PRO A 660 -10.94 -41.50 18.24
C PRO A 660 -9.84 -42.00 17.32
N TYR A 661 -10.16 -42.17 16.04
CA TYR A 661 -9.27 -42.63 15.00
C TYR A 661 -9.33 -41.74 13.76
N HIS A 662 -8.25 -41.71 13.00
CA HIS A 662 -8.23 -41.24 11.61
C HIS A 662 -7.86 -42.40 10.68
N LEU A 663 -8.46 -42.45 9.48
CA LEU A 663 -8.21 -43.55 8.53
C LEU A 663 -7.04 -43.29 7.58
N PHE A 664 -6.75 -42.02 7.28
CA PHE A 664 -5.74 -41.65 6.30
C PHE A 664 -4.62 -40.85 6.98
N PRO A 665 -3.35 -41.06 6.59
CA PRO A 665 -2.22 -40.32 7.13
C PRO A 665 -2.04 -38.95 6.46
N LYS A 666 -2.75 -38.70 5.35
CA LYS A 666 -2.61 -37.48 4.55
C LYS A 666 -3.12 -36.25 5.32
N SER A 667 -2.35 -35.18 5.29
CA SER A 667 -2.80 -33.87 5.78
C SER A 667 -3.88 -33.29 4.87
N VAL A 668 -4.98 -32.82 5.47
CA VAL A 668 -6.17 -32.32 4.75
C VAL A 668 -6.56 -30.96 5.28
N ASP A 669 -7.04 -30.09 4.40
CA ASP A 669 -7.60 -28.79 4.79
C ASP A 669 -9.11 -28.94 5.02
N TRP A 670 -9.49 -29.20 6.27
CA TRP A 670 -10.88 -29.46 6.67
C TRP A 670 -11.79 -28.21 6.73
N GLN A 671 -11.25 -26.99 6.59
CA GLN A 671 -12.10 -25.79 6.50
C GLN A 671 -12.52 -25.49 5.06
N ILE A 672 -11.81 -26.02 4.06
CA ILE A 672 -12.31 -26.06 2.66
C ILE A 672 -12.88 -27.46 2.37
N GLY A 673 -13.29 -27.74 1.13
CA GLY A 673 -13.90 -29.03 0.78
C GLY A 673 -15.31 -29.24 1.38
N SER A 674 -15.80 -30.48 1.32
CA SER A 674 -17.11 -30.85 1.83
C SER A 674 -16.97 -31.92 2.90
N ALA A 675 -17.67 -31.74 4.02
CA ALA A 675 -17.65 -32.66 5.14
C ALA A 675 -19.06 -33.20 5.42
N ARG A 676 -19.18 -34.50 5.67
CA ARG A 676 -20.41 -35.15 6.14
C ARG A 676 -20.16 -35.75 7.51
N LEU A 677 -21.13 -35.60 8.40
CA LEU A 677 -21.18 -36.28 9.68
C LEU A 677 -22.20 -37.41 9.59
N TYR A 678 -21.89 -38.56 10.19
CA TYR A 678 -22.84 -39.59 10.57
C TYR A 678 -22.74 -39.84 12.08
N ALA A 679 -23.88 -39.81 12.77
CA ALA A 679 -24.01 -40.22 14.15
C ALA A 679 -25.13 -41.26 14.27
N GLY A 680 -24.85 -42.38 14.92
CA GLY A 680 -25.81 -43.47 15.05
C GLY A 680 -25.63 -44.31 16.31
N THR A 681 -26.71 -44.95 16.74
CA THR A 681 -26.74 -45.82 17.92
C THR A 681 -26.71 -47.28 17.49
N ARG A 682 -25.97 -48.13 18.20
CA ARG A 682 -25.91 -49.58 17.99
C ARG A 682 -27.32 -50.17 17.88
N ARG A 683 -27.54 -51.01 16.87
CA ARG A 683 -28.79 -51.77 16.77
C ARG A 683 -28.89 -52.75 17.94
N SER A 684 -30.04 -52.79 18.60
CA SER A 684 -30.29 -53.62 19.80
C SER A 684 -29.97 -55.11 19.63
N LYS A 685 -30.13 -55.64 18.40
CA LYS A 685 -29.82 -57.04 18.04
C LYS A 685 -28.32 -57.36 17.94
N LEU A 686 -27.46 -56.36 17.89
CA LEU A 686 -26.01 -56.53 17.70
C LEU A 686 -25.30 -56.46 19.06
N LYS A 687 -24.54 -57.50 19.45
CA LYS A 687 -23.72 -57.45 20.68
C LYS A 687 -22.64 -56.36 20.56
N GLU A 688 -22.21 -55.79 21.69
CA GLU A 688 -21.20 -54.71 21.76
C GLU A 688 -19.91 -55.05 20.97
N THR A 689 -19.36 -56.25 21.17
CA THR A 689 -18.17 -56.72 20.45
C THR A 689 -18.42 -56.88 18.95
N GLY A 690 -19.63 -57.29 18.56
CA GLY A 690 -20.05 -57.37 17.16
C GLY A 690 -20.21 -56.00 16.50
N PHE A 691 -20.64 -54.99 17.25
CA PHE A 691 -20.76 -53.60 16.80
C PHE A 691 -19.38 -53.02 16.46
N LEU A 692 -18.44 -53.04 17.40
CA LEU A 692 -17.10 -52.51 17.19
C LEU A 692 -16.35 -53.26 16.09
N LYS A 693 -16.48 -54.59 16.03
CA LYS A 693 -15.87 -55.40 14.96
C LYS A 693 -16.38 -55.01 13.57
N ARG A 694 -17.70 -54.81 13.42
CA ARG A 694 -18.29 -54.39 12.14
C ARG A 694 -17.88 -52.96 11.76
N LEU A 695 -17.79 -52.04 12.71
CA LEU A 695 -17.23 -50.70 12.46
C LEU A 695 -15.78 -50.77 11.99
N GLY A 696 -14.97 -51.63 12.61
CA GLY A 696 -13.58 -51.88 12.20
C GLY A 696 -13.48 -52.46 10.78
N GLN A 697 -14.41 -53.33 10.39
CA GLN A 697 -14.51 -53.83 9.01
C GLN A 697 -14.81 -52.69 8.02
N VAL A 698 -15.79 -51.83 8.30
CA VAL A 698 -16.10 -50.66 7.46
C VAL A 698 -14.88 -49.73 7.32
N ALA A 699 -14.19 -49.45 8.42
CA ALA A 699 -12.96 -48.66 8.42
C ALA A 699 -11.86 -49.29 7.55
N THR A 700 -11.67 -50.60 7.66
CA THR A 700 -10.69 -51.37 6.88
C THR A 700 -11.01 -51.34 5.38
N ASP A 701 -12.29 -51.52 5.03
CA ASP A 701 -12.72 -51.52 3.63
C ASP A 701 -12.59 -50.12 3.01
N LEU A 702 -12.89 -49.07 3.78
CA LEU A 702 -12.74 -47.69 3.33
C LEU A 702 -11.26 -47.26 3.22
N GLN A 703 -10.37 -47.79 4.06
CA GLN A 703 -8.92 -47.60 3.91
C GLN A 703 -8.38 -48.20 2.60
N LYS A 704 -8.95 -49.32 2.15
CA LYS A 704 -8.57 -49.98 0.89
C LYS A 704 -9.14 -49.28 -0.34
N ALA A 705 -10.38 -48.81 -0.25
CA ALA A 705 -11.11 -48.20 -1.36
C ALA A 705 -11.77 -46.88 -0.92
N PRO A 706 -10.98 -45.79 -0.75
CA PRO A 706 -11.48 -44.52 -0.21
C PRO A 706 -12.42 -43.77 -1.16
N GLY A 707 -12.44 -44.12 -2.45
CA GLY A 707 -13.20 -43.38 -3.45
C GLY A 707 -12.69 -41.94 -3.56
N SER A 708 -13.59 -40.96 -3.40
CA SER A 708 -13.24 -39.53 -3.41
C SER A 708 -12.90 -38.97 -2.02
N LEU A 709 -12.89 -39.80 -0.98
CA LEU A 709 -12.60 -39.35 0.38
C LEU A 709 -11.09 -39.15 0.57
N ASP A 710 -10.71 -37.99 1.10
CA ASP A 710 -9.32 -37.66 1.43
C ASP A 710 -9.10 -37.54 2.95
N GLY A 711 -10.18 -37.47 3.75
CA GLY A 711 -10.14 -37.44 5.21
C GLY A 711 -11.29 -38.23 5.84
N VAL A 712 -10.98 -39.07 6.83
CA VAL A 712 -12.00 -39.69 7.70
C VAL A 712 -11.50 -39.71 9.13
N ILE A 713 -12.35 -39.25 10.05
CA ILE A 713 -12.13 -39.28 11.51
C ILE A 713 -13.36 -39.89 12.14
N PHE A 714 -13.22 -40.80 13.10
CA PHE A 714 -14.37 -41.37 13.79
C PHE A 714 -14.07 -41.72 15.25
N CYS A 715 -15.13 -41.89 16.04
CA CYS A 715 -15.06 -42.38 17.40
C CYS A 715 -16.32 -43.20 17.69
N ALA A 716 -16.17 -44.33 18.37
CA ALA A 716 -17.29 -45.17 18.77
C ALA A 716 -17.17 -45.61 20.22
N THR A 717 -18.30 -45.81 20.89
CA THR A 717 -18.40 -46.55 22.16
C THR A 717 -19.02 -47.91 21.90
N ASN A 718 -19.35 -48.66 22.95
CA ASN A 718 -20.12 -49.89 22.80
C ASN A 718 -21.56 -49.64 22.31
N GLU A 719 -22.05 -48.40 22.39
CA GLU A 719 -23.45 -48.04 22.17
C GLU A 719 -23.69 -47.11 20.98
N TRP A 720 -22.69 -46.35 20.52
CA TRP A 720 -22.88 -45.38 19.45
C TRP A 720 -21.60 -45.11 18.67
N VAL A 721 -21.73 -44.53 17.48
CA VAL A 721 -20.64 -44.08 16.61
C VAL A 721 -20.87 -42.65 16.13
N VAL A 722 -19.79 -41.88 16.03
CA VAL A 722 -19.73 -40.62 15.29
C VAL A 722 -18.61 -40.70 14.26
N TRP A 723 -18.90 -40.30 13.03
CA TRP A 723 -18.07 -40.54 11.87
C TRP A 723 -18.09 -39.32 10.94
N TRP A 724 -16.93 -38.73 10.70
CA TRP A 724 -16.77 -37.59 9.80
C TRP A 724 -16.02 -38.02 8.55
N GLU A 725 -16.58 -37.69 7.40
CA GLU A 725 -15.94 -37.87 6.10
C GLU A 725 -15.70 -36.51 5.47
N HIS A 726 -14.55 -36.36 4.82
CA HIS A 726 -14.16 -35.19 4.07
C HIS A 726 -13.74 -35.58 2.65
N SER A 727 -14.04 -34.70 1.71
CA SER A 727 -13.59 -34.79 0.32
C SER A 727 -13.36 -33.39 -0.24
N SER A 728 -12.19 -33.18 -0.87
CA SER A 728 -11.87 -31.96 -1.60
C SER A 728 -12.61 -31.83 -2.94
N GLU A 729 -13.07 -32.95 -3.51
CA GLU A 729 -13.59 -33.01 -4.88
C GLU A 729 -15.11 -32.84 -4.97
N ARG A 730 -15.84 -33.55 -4.09
CA ARG A 730 -17.30 -33.58 -4.06
C ARG A 730 -17.85 -33.83 -2.67
N THR A 731 -19.13 -33.59 -2.46
CA THR A 731 -19.79 -33.91 -1.18
C THR A 731 -19.78 -35.41 -0.92
N PRO A 732 -19.34 -35.88 0.26
CA PRO A 732 -19.44 -37.29 0.63
C PRO A 732 -20.88 -37.81 0.52
N GLU A 733 -21.03 -39.02 -0.01
CA GLU A 733 -22.32 -39.70 -0.15
C GLU A 733 -22.92 -40.03 1.23
N PRO A 734 -24.25 -40.20 1.34
CA PRO A 734 -24.88 -40.71 2.56
C PRO A 734 -24.27 -42.05 3.01
N ASN A 735 -24.06 -42.21 4.32
CA ASN A 735 -23.37 -43.36 4.89
C ASN A 735 -24.29 -44.57 5.11
N THR A 736 -24.80 -45.16 4.02
CA THR A 736 -25.61 -46.40 4.05
C THR A 736 -24.84 -47.63 4.54
N ARG A 737 -23.49 -47.54 4.59
CA ARG A 737 -22.60 -48.60 5.13
C ARG A 737 -22.88 -48.94 6.60
N PHE A 738 -23.54 -48.04 7.32
CA PHE A 738 -23.89 -48.26 8.73
C PHE A 738 -25.31 -48.81 8.92
N ASP A 739 -26.11 -48.98 7.87
CA ASP A 739 -27.53 -49.34 7.98
C ASP A 739 -27.75 -50.66 8.72
N GLU A 740 -26.85 -51.63 8.61
CA GLU A 740 -26.95 -52.91 9.35
C GLU A 740 -26.32 -52.86 10.75
N ILE A 741 -25.58 -51.80 11.06
CA ILE A 741 -24.71 -51.70 12.24
C ILE A 741 -25.34 -50.77 13.30
N ALA A 742 -25.86 -49.63 12.85
CA ALA A 742 -26.42 -48.58 13.69
C ALA A 742 -27.77 -48.08 13.16
N VAL A 743 -28.58 -47.56 14.06
CA VAL A 743 -29.74 -46.72 13.74
C VAL A 743 -29.23 -45.29 13.59
N GLU A 744 -29.43 -44.70 12.42
CA GLU A 744 -29.04 -43.31 12.16
C GLU A 744 -29.79 -42.36 13.09
N VAL A 745 -29.04 -41.47 13.74
CA VAL A 745 -29.57 -40.39 14.59
C VAL A 745 -29.42 -39.04 13.89
N PHE A 746 -28.28 -38.81 13.22
CA PHE A 746 -27.98 -37.52 12.59
C PHE A 746 -26.93 -37.68 11.47
N SER A 747 -27.26 -37.30 10.23
CA SER A 747 -26.38 -37.51 9.06
C SER A 747 -26.25 -36.29 8.11
N PRO A 748 -25.96 -35.08 8.63
CA PRO A 748 -25.94 -33.87 7.81
C PRO A 748 -24.64 -33.71 7.01
N VAL A 749 -24.73 -32.89 5.96
CA VAL A 749 -23.56 -32.24 5.34
C VAL A 749 -23.28 -30.93 6.07
N ALA A 750 -22.01 -30.61 6.28
CA ALA A 750 -21.60 -29.41 6.99
C ALA A 750 -22.08 -28.15 6.28
N ARG A 751 -22.82 -27.30 6.99
CA ARG A 751 -23.17 -25.96 6.55
C ARG A 751 -21.99 -25.03 6.81
N ARG A 752 -21.48 -24.41 5.76
CA ARG A 752 -20.40 -23.42 5.90
C ARG A 752 -20.95 -22.15 6.56
N VAL A 753 -20.28 -21.69 7.61
CA VAL A 753 -20.68 -20.47 8.34
C VAL A 753 -19.48 -19.58 8.60
N GLN A 754 -19.58 -18.30 8.22
CA GLN A 754 -18.49 -17.37 8.45
C GLN A 754 -18.48 -16.88 9.91
N VAL A 755 -17.34 -17.04 10.57
CA VAL A 755 -17.07 -16.42 11.87
C VAL A 755 -16.00 -15.34 11.68
N ARG A 756 -16.29 -14.13 12.15
CA ARG A 756 -15.35 -12.99 12.05
C ARG A 756 -14.22 -13.21 13.04
N GLY A 757 -12.98 -12.87 12.70
CA GLY A 757 -11.82 -13.08 13.58
C GLY A 757 -11.57 -12.01 14.65
N ASN A 758 -12.37 -10.94 14.70
CA ASN A 758 -12.12 -9.78 15.55
C ASN A 758 -12.93 -9.87 16.86
N LEU A 759 -12.25 -9.85 18.00
CA LEU A 759 -12.83 -9.91 19.35
C LEU A 759 -13.43 -8.57 19.83
N LEU A 760 -13.08 -7.46 19.20
CA LEU A 760 -13.45 -6.11 19.63
C LEU A 760 -14.72 -5.57 18.95
N ARG A 761 -15.31 -6.31 18.01
CA ARG A 761 -16.51 -5.89 17.29
C ARG A 761 -17.77 -6.58 17.85
N PRO A 762 -18.91 -5.88 17.97
CA PRO A 762 -20.18 -6.50 18.28
C PRO A 762 -20.47 -7.65 17.29
N TYR A 763 -20.83 -8.81 17.84
CA TYR A 763 -21.18 -10.00 17.08
C TYR A 763 -22.40 -10.66 17.71
N SER A 764 -23.47 -10.79 16.93
CA SER A 764 -24.73 -11.40 17.37
C SER A 764 -24.65 -12.92 17.54
N GLY A 765 -23.54 -13.54 17.14
CA GLY A 765 -23.37 -14.99 17.16
C GLY A 765 -23.77 -15.71 15.88
N LEU A 766 -23.79 -17.03 15.98
CA LEU A 766 -24.21 -17.96 14.95
C LEU A 766 -25.69 -18.33 15.14
N THR A 767 -26.46 -18.30 14.05
CA THR A 767 -27.80 -18.91 14.01
C THR A 767 -27.65 -20.42 13.92
N LEU A 768 -28.11 -21.12 14.95
CA LEU A 768 -28.06 -22.57 15.08
C LEU A 768 -29.44 -23.19 14.88
N ASN A 769 -29.51 -24.33 14.20
CA ASN A 769 -30.73 -25.13 14.15
C ASN A 769 -30.92 -25.89 15.46
N THR A 770 -32.00 -25.59 16.17
CA THR A 770 -32.29 -26.16 17.50
C THR A 770 -32.54 -27.68 17.47
N ARG A 771 -32.96 -28.21 16.31
CA ARG A 771 -33.19 -29.63 16.09
C ARG A 771 -31.92 -30.43 15.79
N GLY A 772 -30.80 -29.75 15.58
CA GLY A 772 -29.51 -30.35 15.24
C GLY A 772 -28.86 -29.60 14.07
N ASP A 773 -27.56 -29.40 14.15
CA ASP A 773 -26.79 -28.63 13.16
C ASP A 773 -25.39 -29.22 13.00
N PHE A 774 -24.78 -29.04 11.83
CA PHE A 774 -23.38 -29.38 11.61
C PHE A 774 -22.73 -28.28 10.79
N LEU A 775 -21.71 -27.66 11.36
CA LEU A 775 -21.12 -26.45 10.83
C LEU A 775 -19.69 -26.73 10.37
N ASN A 776 -19.29 -26.04 9.31
CA ASN A 776 -17.89 -25.84 8.97
C ASN A 776 -17.60 -24.35 9.07
N THR A 777 -16.94 -23.93 10.16
CA THR A 777 -16.68 -22.51 10.39
C THR A 777 -15.60 -22.01 9.44
N GLN A 778 -15.88 -20.88 8.80
CA GLN A 778 -15.01 -20.20 7.86
C GLN A 778 -14.43 -18.97 8.56
N PHE A 779 -13.11 -18.84 8.60
CA PHE A 779 -12.40 -17.75 9.26
C PHE A 779 -11.00 -17.56 8.68
N GLN A 780 -10.49 -16.33 8.84
CA GLN A 780 -9.12 -16.01 8.46
C GLN A 780 -8.15 -16.67 9.45
N ARG A 781 -7.32 -17.57 8.93
CA ARG A 781 -6.21 -18.18 9.67
C ARG A 781 -5.10 -17.15 9.88
N VAL A 782 -4.48 -17.17 11.06
CA VAL A 782 -3.26 -16.41 11.35
C VAL A 782 -2.03 -17.23 10.97
#